data_AF-A0A438NC98-F1
#
_entry.id   AF-A0A438NC98-F1
#
_cell.length_a   1.000
_cell.length_b   1.000
_cell.length_c   1.000
_cell.angle_alpha   90.00
_cell.angle_beta   90.00
_cell.angle_gamma   90.00
#
_symmetry.space_group_name_H-M   'P 1'
#
loop_
_entity.id
_entity.type
_entity.pdbx_description
1 polymer ?
#
loop_
_entity_poly.entity_id
_entity_poly.type
_entity_poly.pdbx_seq_one_letter_code
_entity_poly.pdbx_strand_id
1 'polypeptide(L)'
;MYLPRSLISQLYTNLVKSHHPLSPPVLLLVALEPDALCACRILAALLKRDYIPHKIQPISGYADLSRAGEDLVRPMKTDQGGSGGVVVCLGVGGLVDLGSLLGLETDDAQDSMGGVEVWVLDARRPWNLANVFGGIPTDANQNQDDVVTQRPRYSGVEKGCLQRSYKSGRGGIIVFDDGDISGALETERDAYCALADMPELEDSDSDDDEDDDEDDSNDEESDGEDDARGNDSNAQDGVDNGKKRKSWSDRDDEEGESGDDEERPRQRRRANSGSSINSTPRSQSPSSSQPVSPTSKSHSPKQPSAKQLRRRLKKLRRSHEKVLDKYYNRGMSYSEPISTLAYSLASDLGREDNDLLWMAIVGVTSLELSGYTSTGFGDSVTKPSELPDQDRDQQWRSNRSRQTYTILRDETRRLNPPPKDQSPSVSPGSGGVNSPSDNSIRLTPDPRFLLLRHWSLYDSMLHSPYLASRLRIWNEHGVKRLHKLLAKMGVSLNQCKQTYTHMDMDLKKTLRERLLKYAPVYGLDDLVPSGAGRFTYNQEGWGFIRSWGWKAQLSAIDVGLILGAILDVGPAANTHSSSSTPSSSHLQPDPSQSQRTNPENPDILERSATLIPRFFAAYDALSPHHPSQLLASVPQAQHLLRAILRTGSSLLVKHQIRHLRAFRMGVVKDGPDLALFASSPGALVKLALWVGEAVAVNERERDRDHESKDPITAAAATPLVLAALDEARGTYVVVGTGGSGLSNRFGLAFQEVVDETDARVKIDSFDSSIVEVRKDDLAAFLEALSLKAVVG
;
A
#
# COMPACT_ATOMS: atom_id res chain seq x y z
N MET A 1 -17.01 2.32 -8.10
CA MET A 1 -16.40 2.39 -9.44
C MET A 1 -14.96 2.92 -9.33
N TYR A 2 -14.14 2.83 -10.37
CA TYR A 2 -12.74 3.27 -10.33
C TYR A 2 -12.30 4.05 -11.59
N LEU A 3 -11.44 5.05 -11.39
CA LEU A 3 -10.82 5.85 -12.44
C LEU A 3 -9.45 5.26 -12.79
N PRO A 4 -9.23 4.73 -14.00
CA PRO A 4 -7.92 4.20 -14.40
C PRO A 4 -6.88 5.33 -14.53
N ARG A 5 -5.62 5.03 -14.21
CA ARG A 5 -4.52 6.03 -14.16
C ARG A 5 -4.34 6.84 -15.45
N SER A 6 -4.69 6.28 -16.61
CA SER A 6 -4.66 6.94 -17.92
C SER A 6 -5.73 8.03 -18.13
N LEU A 7 -6.65 8.19 -17.18
CA LEU A 7 -7.73 9.18 -17.16
C LEU A 7 -7.70 10.05 -15.89
N ILE A 8 -6.58 10.09 -15.15
CA ILE A 8 -6.47 10.69 -13.82
C ILE A 8 -6.98 12.14 -13.74
N SER A 9 -6.76 12.95 -14.79
CA SER A 9 -7.23 14.34 -14.87
C SER A 9 -8.70 14.50 -15.26
N GLN A 10 -9.41 13.45 -15.69
CA GLN A 10 -10.77 13.55 -16.24
C GLN A 10 -11.76 14.12 -15.22
N LEU A 11 -11.78 13.61 -13.98
CA LEU A 11 -12.71 14.07 -12.95
C LEU A 11 -12.40 15.49 -12.47
N TYR A 12 -11.13 15.82 -12.27
CA TYR A 12 -10.71 17.19 -11.94
C TYR A 12 -11.07 18.17 -13.07
N THR A 13 -10.86 17.78 -14.33
CA THR A 13 -11.21 18.58 -15.51
C THR A 13 -12.73 18.72 -15.68
N ASN A 14 -13.51 17.71 -15.28
CA ASN A 14 -14.97 17.80 -15.24
C ASN A 14 -15.43 18.77 -14.14
N LEU A 15 -14.87 18.67 -12.93
CA LEU A 15 -15.14 19.58 -11.82
C LEU A 15 -14.85 21.04 -12.19
N VAL A 16 -13.70 21.35 -12.80
CA VAL A 16 -13.36 22.71 -13.27
C VAL A 16 -14.36 23.22 -14.34
N LYS A 17 -15.01 22.34 -15.11
CA LYS A 17 -16.02 22.71 -16.11
C LYS A 17 -17.44 22.84 -15.55
N SER A 18 -17.78 22.12 -14.48
CA SER A 18 -19.11 22.11 -13.87
C SER A 18 -19.23 23.03 -12.65
N HIS A 19 -18.11 23.42 -12.03
CA HIS A 19 -18.11 24.28 -10.85
C HIS A 19 -18.65 25.68 -11.14
N HIS A 20 -19.53 26.15 -10.27
CA HIS A 20 -20.09 27.49 -10.27
C HIS A 20 -19.81 28.16 -8.92
N PRO A 21 -19.67 29.49 -8.80
CA PRO A 21 -19.45 30.16 -7.51
C PRO A 21 -20.57 30.01 -6.45
N LEU A 22 -21.69 29.36 -6.80
CA LEU A 22 -22.76 28.98 -5.88
C LEU A 22 -22.82 27.46 -5.60
N SER A 23 -21.94 26.67 -6.21
CA SER A 23 -21.77 25.25 -5.87
C SER A 23 -21.22 25.11 -4.44
N PRO A 24 -21.57 24.04 -3.71
CA PRO A 24 -21.00 23.80 -2.39
C PRO A 24 -19.47 23.61 -2.47
N PRO A 25 -18.74 23.93 -1.40
CA PRO A 25 -17.30 23.73 -1.34
C PRO A 25 -16.94 22.24 -1.40
N VAL A 26 -15.84 21.91 -2.09
CA VAL A 26 -15.32 20.54 -2.13
C VAL A 26 -14.88 20.12 -0.74
N LEU A 27 -15.42 19.01 -0.24
CA LEU A 27 -15.11 18.51 1.11
C LEU A 27 -13.91 17.55 1.03
N LEU A 28 -12.78 17.93 1.63
CA LEU A 28 -11.57 17.10 1.71
C LEU A 28 -11.53 16.40 3.08
N LEU A 29 -11.77 15.09 3.10
CA LEU A 29 -11.66 14.23 4.29
C LEU A 29 -10.24 13.65 4.32
N VAL A 30 -9.45 13.95 5.35
CA VAL A 30 -7.99 13.71 5.33
C VAL A 30 -7.51 12.97 6.57
N ALA A 31 -6.79 11.86 6.38
CA ALA A 31 -6.16 11.13 7.46
C ALA A 31 -5.06 11.94 8.18
N LEU A 32 -4.82 11.60 9.45
CA LEU A 32 -3.77 12.21 10.29
C LEU A 32 -2.37 11.65 9.99
N GLU A 33 -2.01 11.54 8.72
CA GLU A 33 -0.72 10.99 8.24
C GLU A 33 0.01 11.99 7.34
N PRO A 34 1.36 12.03 7.35
CA PRO A 34 2.09 13.02 6.56
C PRO A 34 1.90 12.89 5.04
N ASP A 35 1.69 11.68 4.50
CA ASP A 35 1.42 11.48 3.06
C ASP A 35 0.04 12.01 2.65
N ALA A 36 -1.02 11.67 3.40
CA ALA A 36 -2.37 12.22 3.18
C ALA A 36 -2.40 13.75 3.33
N LEU A 37 -1.63 14.30 4.28
CA LEU A 37 -1.46 15.74 4.50
C LEU A 37 -0.67 16.40 3.34
N CYS A 38 0.34 15.73 2.78
CA CYS A 38 1.05 16.17 1.57
C CYS A 38 0.14 16.14 0.32
N ALA A 39 -0.66 15.08 0.13
CA ALA A 39 -1.66 14.99 -0.93
C ALA A 39 -2.73 16.08 -0.79
N CYS A 40 -3.20 16.36 0.43
CA CYS A 40 -4.11 17.45 0.74
C CYS A 40 -3.49 18.82 0.40
N ARG A 41 -2.20 19.03 0.71
CA ARG A 41 -1.46 20.24 0.29
C ARG A 41 -1.42 20.39 -1.24
N ILE A 42 -1.19 19.31 -2.00
CA ILE A 42 -1.20 19.33 -3.47
C ILE A 42 -2.60 19.65 -4.00
N LEU A 43 -3.63 18.90 -3.59
CA LEU A 43 -4.99 19.08 -4.11
C LEU A 43 -5.58 20.44 -3.71
N ALA A 44 -5.36 20.91 -2.48
CA ALA A 44 -5.79 22.24 -2.06
C ALA A 44 -5.05 23.35 -2.83
N ALA A 45 -3.80 23.16 -3.26
CA ALA A 45 -3.10 24.11 -4.11
C ALA A 45 -3.70 24.15 -5.54
N LEU A 46 -4.06 23.00 -6.11
CA LEU A 46 -4.77 22.92 -7.40
C LEU A 46 -6.13 23.64 -7.32
N LEU A 47 -6.96 23.30 -6.33
CA LEU A 47 -8.29 23.89 -6.13
C LEU A 47 -8.22 25.41 -5.92
N LYS A 48 -7.25 25.91 -5.13
CA LYS A 48 -6.99 27.35 -4.96
C LYS A 48 -6.61 28.04 -6.28
N ARG A 49 -5.87 27.36 -7.16
CA ARG A 49 -5.45 27.89 -8.46
C ARG A 49 -6.60 28.06 -9.45
N ASP A 50 -7.65 27.25 -9.32
CA ASP A 50 -8.90 27.35 -10.11
C ASP A 50 -10.02 28.10 -9.36
N TYR A 51 -9.72 28.74 -8.23
CA TYR A 51 -10.68 29.46 -7.37
C TYR A 51 -11.81 28.60 -6.79
N ILE A 52 -11.64 27.28 -6.73
CA ILE A 52 -12.65 26.36 -6.20
C ILE A 52 -12.63 26.39 -4.65
N PRO A 53 -13.73 26.78 -3.98
CA PRO A 53 -13.83 26.74 -2.53
C PRO A 53 -13.83 25.29 -2.03
N HIS A 54 -13.17 25.05 -0.90
CA HIS A 54 -12.99 23.72 -0.33
C HIS A 54 -12.90 23.80 1.20
N LYS A 55 -13.42 22.78 1.89
CA LYS A 55 -13.29 22.58 3.34
C LYS A 55 -12.32 21.43 3.59
N ILE A 56 -11.29 21.64 4.38
CA ILE A 56 -10.43 20.55 4.88
C ILE A 56 -10.98 20.08 6.22
N GLN A 57 -11.34 18.81 6.29
CA GLN A 57 -11.78 18.12 7.51
C GLN A 57 -10.76 17.03 7.83
N PRO A 58 -9.91 17.22 8.85
CA PRO A 58 -9.09 16.14 9.38
C PRO A 58 -10.00 15.08 10.00
N ILE A 59 -9.64 13.80 9.81
CA ILE A 59 -10.37 12.64 10.34
C ILE A 59 -9.40 11.77 11.14
N SER A 60 -9.71 11.49 12.41
CA SER A 60 -8.81 10.75 13.31
C SER A 60 -8.98 9.23 13.33
N GLY A 61 -10.08 8.70 12.79
CA GLY A 61 -10.41 7.27 12.80
C GLY A 61 -11.75 6.99 12.12
N TYR A 62 -12.18 5.72 12.09
CA TYR A 62 -13.42 5.32 11.43
C TYR A 62 -14.69 5.89 12.10
N ALA A 63 -14.71 6.03 13.43
CA ALA A 63 -15.84 6.66 14.12
C ALA A 63 -15.94 8.17 13.85
N ASP A 64 -14.79 8.83 13.62
CA ASP A 64 -14.69 10.24 13.23
C ASP A 64 -15.07 10.43 11.74
N LEU A 65 -14.82 9.40 10.90
CA LEU A 65 -15.26 9.34 9.50
C LEU A 65 -16.78 9.17 9.40
N SER A 66 -17.36 8.28 10.21
CA SER A 66 -18.82 8.07 10.30
C SER A 66 -19.54 9.37 10.68
N ARG A 67 -19.06 10.04 11.74
CA ARG A 67 -19.58 11.36 12.14
C ARG A 67 -19.46 12.40 11.01
N ALA A 68 -18.33 12.43 10.29
CA ALA A 68 -18.19 13.32 9.14
C ALA A 68 -19.18 12.98 8.00
N GLY A 69 -19.55 11.70 7.85
CA GLY A 69 -20.68 11.25 7.05
C GLY A 69 -21.98 11.92 7.47
N GLU A 70 -22.39 11.73 8.74
CA GLU A 70 -23.63 12.28 9.30
C GLU A 70 -23.69 13.83 9.29
N ASP A 71 -22.65 14.49 9.78
CA ASP A 71 -22.61 15.95 9.99
C ASP A 71 -22.38 16.74 8.68
N LEU A 72 -21.66 16.16 7.70
CA LEU A 72 -21.15 16.90 6.54
C LEU A 72 -21.52 16.30 5.18
N VAL A 73 -21.59 14.98 5.03
CA VAL A 73 -21.88 14.34 3.72
C VAL A 73 -23.39 14.16 3.52
N ARG A 74 -24.11 13.64 4.52
CA ARG A 74 -25.55 13.43 4.48
C ARG A 74 -26.33 14.73 4.16
N PRO A 75 -25.99 15.92 4.70
CA PRO A 75 -26.65 17.18 4.34
C PRO A 75 -26.32 17.70 2.92
N MET A 76 -25.32 17.15 2.23
CA MET A 76 -25.04 17.48 0.82
C MET A 76 -25.99 16.73 -0.14
N LYS A 77 -26.57 15.61 0.29
CA LYS A 77 -27.45 14.77 -0.54
C LYS A 77 -28.72 15.51 -0.97
N THR A 78 -29.16 15.31 -2.22
CA THR A 78 -30.37 15.93 -2.78
C THR A 78 -31.68 15.51 -2.10
N ASP A 79 -31.79 14.27 -1.61
CA ASP A 79 -32.92 13.79 -0.80
C ASP A 79 -33.02 14.52 0.55
N GLN A 80 -31.90 14.98 1.10
CA GLN A 80 -31.83 15.77 2.33
C GLN A 80 -31.94 17.29 2.08
N GLY A 81 -32.31 17.71 0.86
CA GLY A 81 -32.42 19.12 0.47
C GLY A 81 -31.09 19.80 0.10
N GLY A 82 -30.00 19.03 0.03
CA GLY A 82 -28.72 19.49 -0.51
C GLY A 82 -28.72 19.59 -2.04
N SER A 83 -27.57 19.96 -2.61
CA SER A 83 -27.37 20.17 -4.05
C SER A 83 -26.50 19.10 -4.72
N GLY A 84 -26.24 17.98 -4.04
CA GLY A 84 -25.10 17.12 -4.37
C GLY A 84 -23.76 17.82 -4.12
N GLY A 85 -22.66 17.24 -4.59
CA GLY A 85 -21.34 17.84 -4.49
C GLY A 85 -20.19 16.83 -4.66
N VAL A 86 -18.96 17.26 -4.34
CA VAL A 86 -17.77 16.39 -4.37
C VAL A 86 -17.15 16.29 -2.99
N VAL A 87 -16.94 15.06 -2.55
CA VAL A 87 -16.17 14.69 -1.35
C VAL A 87 -14.90 13.99 -1.82
N VAL A 88 -13.74 14.28 -1.22
CA VAL A 88 -12.47 13.63 -1.55
C VAL A 88 -11.86 13.03 -0.29
N CYS A 89 -11.78 11.71 -0.26
CA CYS A 89 -11.16 10.91 0.78
C CYS A 89 -9.66 10.76 0.47
N LEU A 90 -8.80 11.32 1.32
CA LEU A 90 -7.34 11.26 1.22
C LEU A 90 -6.77 10.42 2.37
N GLY A 91 -6.41 9.18 2.06
CA GLY A 91 -5.89 8.21 3.02
C GLY A 91 -6.94 7.67 3.99
N VAL A 92 -8.22 7.75 3.62
CA VAL A 92 -9.34 7.22 4.43
C VAL A 92 -10.29 6.39 3.55
N GLY A 93 -10.87 5.35 4.13
CA GLY A 93 -11.97 4.61 3.51
C GLY A 93 -11.60 3.50 2.52
N GLY A 94 -10.32 3.26 2.21
CA GLY A 94 -9.96 2.23 1.22
C GLY A 94 -10.34 0.79 1.61
N LEU A 95 -10.36 0.48 2.91
CA LEU A 95 -10.54 -0.87 3.45
C LEU A 95 -12.00 -1.22 3.82
N VAL A 96 -12.91 -0.25 3.85
CA VAL A 96 -14.28 -0.37 4.41
C VAL A 96 -15.32 0.05 3.38
N ASP A 97 -16.58 -0.30 3.56
CA ASP A 97 -17.63 0.22 2.69
C ASP A 97 -17.89 1.71 2.97
N LEU A 98 -17.80 2.55 1.94
CA LEU A 98 -18.05 3.98 2.04
C LEU A 98 -19.49 4.39 1.73
N GLY A 99 -20.29 3.51 1.12
CA GLY A 99 -21.72 3.76 0.88
C GLY A 99 -22.47 3.91 2.19
N SER A 100 -22.30 2.90 3.05
CA SER A 100 -22.96 2.84 4.36
C SER A 100 -22.27 3.77 5.37
N LEU A 101 -20.93 3.80 5.42
CA LEU A 101 -20.18 4.58 6.43
C LEU A 101 -20.32 6.09 6.27
N LEU A 102 -20.57 6.60 5.05
CA LEU A 102 -20.82 8.04 4.82
C LEU A 102 -22.31 8.40 4.81
N GLY A 103 -23.22 7.44 5.05
CA GLY A 103 -24.67 7.67 5.00
C GLY A 103 -25.18 8.05 3.61
N LEU A 104 -24.55 7.53 2.55
CA LEU A 104 -24.98 7.73 1.16
C LEU A 104 -26.17 6.82 0.82
N GLU A 105 -26.12 5.59 1.34
CA GLU A 105 -27.15 4.57 1.26
C GLU A 105 -28.29 4.83 2.26
N THR A 106 -29.48 4.29 1.97
CA THR A 106 -30.69 4.38 2.80
C THR A 106 -31.45 3.06 2.72
N ASP A 107 -32.12 2.66 3.80
CA ASP A 107 -32.84 1.38 3.89
C ASP A 107 -33.97 1.25 2.85
N ASP A 108 -34.53 2.39 2.41
CA ASP A 108 -35.45 2.46 1.27
C ASP A 108 -34.67 2.24 -0.05
N ALA A 109 -34.79 1.04 -0.62
CA ALA A 109 -34.04 0.51 -1.76
C ALA A 109 -34.29 1.19 -3.13
N GLN A 110 -34.72 2.45 -3.15
CA GLN A 110 -35.19 3.15 -4.33
C GLN A 110 -34.44 4.45 -4.63
N ASP A 111 -33.54 4.91 -3.74
CA ASP A 111 -32.87 6.20 -3.89
C ASP A 111 -31.42 6.10 -4.40
N SER A 112 -30.95 7.23 -4.95
CA SER A 112 -29.58 7.39 -5.47
C SER A 112 -28.63 7.91 -4.39
N MET A 113 -27.32 7.98 -4.66
CA MET A 113 -26.32 8.59 -3.75
C MET A 113 -26.43 10.13 -3.64
N GLY A 114 -27.64 10.69 -3.75
CA GLY A 114 -27.95 12.10 -3.48
C GLY A 114 -27.20 13.13 -4.32
N GLY A 115 -26.69 12.75 -5.50
CA GLY A 115 -25.80 13.59 -6.31
C GLY A 115 -24.41 13.85 -5.68
N VAL A 116 -24.02 13.10 -4.65
CA VAL A 116 -22.72 13.22 -3.98
C VAL A 116 -21.70 12.27 -4.61
N GLU A 117 -20.63 12.83 -5.18
CA GLU A 117 -19.55 12.09 -5.83
C GLU A 117 -18.35 12.01 -4.89
N VAL A 118 -17.96 10.79 -4.48
CA VAL A 118 -16.88 10.54 -3.52
C VAL A 118 -15.65 10.05 -4.26
N TRP A 119 -14.58 10.84 -4.27
CA TRP A 119 -13.30 10.47 -4.85
C TRP A 119 -12.39 9.87 -3.77
N VAL A 120 -11.91 8.64 -3.96
CA VAL A 120 -11.11 7.91 -2.96
C VAL A 120 -9.67 7.74 -3.45
N LEU A 121 -8.71 8.33 -2.72
CA LEU A 121 -7.28 8.14 -2.93
C LEU A 121 -6.69 7.58 -1.61
N ASP A 122 -6.44 6.28 -1.57
CA ASP A 122 -5.88 5.57 -0.40
C ASP A 122 -4.78 4.61 -0.87
N ALA A 123 -3.69 4.52 -0.11
CA ALA A 123 -2.58 3.62 -0.37
C ALA A 123 -2.78 2.24 0.26
N ARG A 124 -3.74 2.07 1.18
CA ARG A 124 -3.98 0.79 1.86
C ARG A 124 -4.67 -0.23 0.95
N ARG A 125 -4.35 -1.50 1.16
CA ARG A 125 -4.84 -2.69 0.43
C ARG A 125 -5.11 -3.81 1.45
N PRO A 126 -6.05 -4.74 1.20
CA PRO A 126 -6.95 -4.85 0.03
C PRO A 126 -7.96 -3.69 -0.04
N TRP A 127 -8.40 -3.36 -1.25
CA TRP A 127 -9.53 -2.44 -1.43
C TRP A 127 -10.83 -3.13 -1.03
N ASN A 128 -11.77 -2.40 -0.43
CA ASN A 128 -13.16 -2.84 -0.41
C ASN A 128 -13.70 -2.91 -1.87
N LEU A 129 -14.17 -4.09 -2.29
CA LEU A 129 -14.59 -4.32 -3.68
C LEU A 129 -15.97 -3.74 -4.01
N ALA A 130 -16.81 -3.44 -3.01
CA ALA A 130 -18.04 -2.68 -3.23
C ALA A 130 -17.71 -1.22 -3.61
N ASN A 131 -16.77 -0.56 -2.92
CA ASN A 131 -16.25 0.75 -3.37
C ASN A 131 -15.74 0.69 -4.83
N VAL A 132 -14.94 -0.32 -5.17
CA VAL A 132 -14.28 -0.42 -6.50
C VAL A 132 -15.25 -0.82 -7.62
N PHE A 133 -16.08 -1.84 -7.46
CA PHE A 133 -16.93 -2.41 -8.54
C PHE A 133 -18.45 -2.28 -8.29
N GLY A 134 -18.86 -1.96 -7.07
CA GLY A 134 -20.26 -1.76 -6.65
C GLY A 134 -20.74 -0.30 -6.67
N GLY A 135 -19.88 0.66 -6.31
CA GLY A 135 -20.22 2.08 -6.02
C GLY A 135 -20.67 2.95 -7.21
N ILE A 136 -21.63 2.46 -7.99
CA ILE A 136 -22.36 3.15 -9.06
C ILE A 136 -23.74 3.55 -8.49
N PRO A 137 -24.27 4.75 -8.76
CA PRO A 137 -25.62 5.09 -8.33
C PRO A 137 -26.69 4.20 -8.97
N THR A 138 -27.64 3.76 -8.16
CA THR A 138 -28.93 3.18 -8.57
C THR A 138 -29.78 4.24 -9.30
N ASP A 139 -30.11 3.99 -10.56
CA ASP A 139 -31.00 4.84 -11.37
C ASP A 139 -32.47 4.45 -11.09
N ALA A 140 -33.17 5.22 -10.26
CA ALA A 140 -34.56 4.97 -9.82
C ALA A 140 -35.65 5.00 -10.93
N ASN A 141 -35.26 5.16 -12.20
CA ASN A 141 -36.15 5.41 -13.36
C ASN A 141 -36.18 4.25 -14.38
N GLN A 142 -35.78 3.03 -13.99
CA GLN A 142 -36.05 1.85 -14.82
C GLN A 142 -37.48 1.36 -14.58
N ASN A 143 -38.29 1.32 -15.65
CA ASN A 143 -39.69 0.91 -15.57
C ASN A 143 -39.82 -0.55 -15.13
N GLN A 144 -40.85 -0.82 -14.32
CA GLN A 144 -41.08 -2.08 -13.60
C GLN A 144 -41.48 -3.28 -14.50
N ASP A 145 -41.46 -3.12 -15.83
CA ASP A 145 -41.93 -4.12 -16.81
C ASP A 145 -40.79 -5.01 -17.38
N ASP A 146 -39.53 -4.57 -17.37
CA ASP A 146 -38.38 -5.35 -17.88
C ASP A 146 -37.79 -6.27 -16.79
N VAL A 147 -38.52 -7.33 -16.45
CA VAL A 147 -38.10 -8.35 -15.46
C VAL A 147 -37.05 -9.31 -16.06
N VAL A 148 -35.86 -8.78 -16.39
CA VAL A 148 -34.68 -9.56 -16.77
C VAL A 148 -33.42 -8.96 -16.13
N THR A 149 -32.98 -9.60 -15.05
CA THR A 149 -31.71 -9.43 -14.30
C THR A 149 -30.53 -8.90 -15.13
N GLN A 150 -30.40 -7.59 -15.28
CA GLN A 150 -29.20 -6.91 -15.79
C GLN A 150 -29.02 -5.57 -15.05
N ARG A 151 -27.82 -5.35 -14.49
CA ARG A 151 -27.46 -4.08 -13.83
C ARG A 151 -27.77 -2.85 -14.72
N PRO A 152 -28.22 -1.72 -14.16
CA PRO A 152 -28.36 -0.47 -14.91
C PRO A 152 -27.00 -0.06 -15.49
N ARG A 153 -26.89 -0.11 -16.82
CA ARG A 153 -25.64 0.17 -17.54
C ARG A 153 -25.35 1.67 -17.55
N TYR A 154 -24.74 2.17 -16.48
CA TYR A 154 -24.37 3.58 -16.33
C TYR A 154 -23.49 4.02 -17.51
N SER A 155 -23.88 5.12 -18.18
CA SER A 155 -23.24 5.55 -19.42
C SER A 155 -21.78 5.98 -19.18
N GLY A 156 -20.85 5.19 -19.73
CA GLY A 156 -19.41 5.40 -19.56
C GLY A 156 -18.79 4.69 -18.34
N VAL A 157 -19.43 3.66 -17.79
CA VAL A 157 -18.82 2.73 -16.82
C VAL A 157 -18.92 1.29 -17.33
N GLU A 158 -17.84 0.52 -17.21
CA GLU A 158 -17.76 -0.87 -17.70
C GLU A 158 -17.04 -1.74 -16.67
N LYS A 159 -17.69 -2.77 -16.13
CA LYS A 159 -17.20 -3.58 -14.97
C LYS A 159 -16.61 -2.70 -13.84
N GLY A 160 -17.26 -1.58 -13.54
CA GLY A 160 -16.80 -0.59 -12.56
C GLY A 160 -15.70 0.37 -13.02
N CYS A 161 -15.06 0.17 -14.18
CA CYS A 161 -14.05 1.06 -14.75
C CYS A 161 -14.70 2.28 -15.42
N LEU A 162 -14.21 3.49 -15.12
CA LEU A 162 -14.64 4.72 -15.79
C LEU A 162 -14.03 4.84 -17.20
N GLN A 163 -14.88 5.13 -18.17
CA GLN A 163 -14.52 5.41 -19.56
C GLN A 163 -14.46 6.93 -19.85
N ARG A 164 -13.83 7.30 -20.98
CA ARG A 164 -13.75 8.70 -21.47
C ARG A 164 -15.10 9.38 -21.71
N SER A 165 -16.18 8.61 -21.81
CA SER A 165 -17.56 9.08 -21.95
C SER A 165 -18.26 9.39 -20.61
N TYR A 166 -17.67 9.01 -19.47
CA TYR A 166 -18.23 9.24 -18.14
C TYR A 166 -18.44 10.72 -17.84
N LYS A 167 -19.61 11.03 -17.27
CA LYS A 167 -20.00 12.36 -16.80
C LYS A 167 -20.31 12.31 -15.30
N SER A 168 -19.56 13.12 -14.54
CA SER A 168 -19.76 13.39 -13.12
C SER A 168 -21.13 14.02 -12.84
N GLY A 169 -21.58 13.93 -11.58
CA GLY A 169 -22.74 14.69 -11.07
C GLY A 169 -24.05 13.92 -10.89
N ARG A 170 -24.08 12.59 -11.03
CA ARG A 170 -25.15 11.74 -10.44
C ARG A 170 -24.73 11.14 -9.09
N GLY A 171 -23.56 11.52 -8.59
CA GLY A 171 -22.91 10.90 -7.44
C GLY A 171 -22.23 9.57 -7.77
N GLY A 172 -21.82 8.85 -6.73
CA GLY A 172 -21.11 7.57 -6.82
C GLY A 172 -19.74 7.58 -6.14
N ILE A 173 -19.23 6.40 -5.81
CA ILE A 173 -17.91 6.22 -5.16
C ILE A 173 -16.90 5.87 -6.24
N ILE A 174 -15.88 6.72 -6.42
CA ILE A 174 -14.86 6.60 -7.46
C ILE A 174 -13.47 6.47 -6.83
N VAL A 175 -12.92 5.26 -6.86
CA VAL A 175 -11.55 4.97 -6.43
C VAL A 175 -10.56 5.39 -7.52
N PHE A 176 -9.51 6.14 -7.19
CA PHE A 176 -8.44 6.46 -8.13
C PHE A 176 -7.44 5.31 -8.18
N ASP A 177 -7.24 4.72 -9.37
CA ASP A 177 -6.32 3.61 -9.55
C ASP A 177 -4.86 4.08 -9.69
N ASP A 178 -3.98 3.60 -8.81
CA ASP A 178 -2.53 3.74 -8.95
C ASP A 178 -1.93 2.73 -9.95
N GLY A 179 -2.72 1.74 -10.36
CA GLY A 179 -2.37 0.65 -11.27
C GLY A 179 -2.55 -0.73 -10.66
N ASP A 180 -2.93 -0.84 -9.37
CA ASP A 180 -3.28 -2.13 -8.76
C ASP A 180 -4.62 -2.67 -9.25
N ILE A 181 -5.64 -1.83 -9.47
CA ILE A 181 -6.98 -2.29 -9.82
C ILE A 181 -6.97 -2.81 -11.26
N SER A 182 -6.47 -2.00 -12.21
CA SER A 182 -6.36 -2.39 -13.62
C SER A 182 -5.24 -3.42 -13.89
N GLY A 183 -4.21 -3.51 -13.05
CA GLY A 183 -3.07 -4.39 -13.24
C GLY A 183 -3.11 -5.73 -12.51
N ALA A 184 -3.90 -5.88 -11.44
CA ALA A 184 -3.84 -7.06 -10.57
C ALA A 184 -5.20 -7.57 -10.04
N LEU A 185 -6.32 -6.87 -10.22
CA LEU A 185 -7.64 -7.27 -9.69
C LEU A 185 -8.60 -7.81 -10.77
N GLU A 186 -8.09 -8.35 -11.88
CA GLU A 186 -8.95 -8.88 -12.96
C GLU A 186 -9.78 -10.09 -12.51
N THR A 187 -9.18 -11.00 -11.75
CA THR A 187 -9.83 -12.19 -11.18
C THR A 187 -10.91 -11.81 -10.18
N GLU A 188 -10.63 -10.87 -9.29
CA GLU A 188 -11.54 -10.36 -8.27
C GLU A 188 -12.67 -9.52 -8.88
N ARG A 189 -12.37 -8.70 -9.90
CA ARG A 189 -13.36 -7.98 -10.72
C ARG A 189 -14.37 -8.95 -11.31
N ASP A 190 -13.89 -9.96 -12.01
CA ASP A 190 -14.77 -10.84 -12.77
C ASP A 190 -15.53 -11.82 -11.86
N ALA A 191 -14.96 -12.22 -10.72
CA ALA A 191 -15.69 -12.91 -9.66
C ALA A 191 -16.77 -12.04 -9.01
N TYR A 192 -16.46 -10.79 -8.65
CA TYR A 192 -17.42 -9.86 -8.04
C TYR A 192 -18.56 -9.50 -9.01
N CYS A 193 -18.25 -9.21 -10.28
CA CYS A 193 -19.27 -8.95 -11.29
C CYS A 193 -20.14 -10.19 -11.55
N ALA A 194 -19.56 -11.39 -11.67
CA ALA A 194 -20.32 -12.62 -11.86
C ALA A 194 -21.27 -12.91 -10.69
N LEU A 195 -20.84 -12.69 -9.45
CA LEU A 195 -21.71 -12.82 -8.27
C LEU A 195 -22.85 -11.79 -8.26
N ALA A 196 -22.57 -10.54 -8.64
CA ALA A 196 -23.56 -9.47 -8.68
C ALA A 196 -24.56 -9.57 -9.84
N ASP A 197 -24.26 -10.37 -10.87
CA ASP A 197 -25.14 -10.68 -12.00
C ASP A 197 -25.87 -12.03 -11.83
N MET A 198 -25.61 -12.80 -10.76
CA MET A 198 -26.35 -14.03 -10.45
C MET A 198 -27.70 -13.73 -9.80
N PRO A 199 -28.78 -14.47 -10.15
CA PRO A 199 -30.03 -14.39 -9.44
C PRO A 199 -29.87 -14.90 -8.00
N GLU A 200 -30.58 -14.27 -7.07
CA GLU A 200 -30.77 -14.79 -5.73
C GLU A 200 -31.50 -16.14 -5.79
N LEU A 201 -31.07 -17.08 -4.95
CA LEU A 201 -31.77 -18.35 -4.77
C LEU A 201 -32.56 -18.23 -3.47
N GLU A 202 -33.88 -18.43 -3.52
CA GLU A 202 -34.68 -18.52 -2.32
C GLU A 202 -34.27 -19.77 -1.52
N ASP A 203 -33.90 -19.58 -0.25
CA ASP A 203 -33.45 -20.65 0.67
C ASP A 203 -34.63 -21.47 1.26
N SER A 204 -35.85 -21.30 0.73
CA SER A 204 -37.07 -21.94 1.24
C SER A 204 -37.25 -23.41 0.85
N ASP A 205 -36.43 -23.93 -0.06
CA ASP A 205 -36.51 -25.29 -0.59
C ASP A 205 -35.42 -26.21 0.00
N SER A 206 -35.65 -26.67 1.24
CA SER A 206 -35.09 -27.89 1.89
C SER A 206 -33.69 -28.38 1.48
N ASP A 207 -32.73 -28.31 2.39
CA ASP A 207 -31.38 -28.91 2.25
C ASP A 207 -31.34 -30.46 2.43
N ASP A 208 -32.48 -31.16 2.33
CA ASP A 208 -32.62 -32.62 2.52
C ASP A 208 -32.12 -33.47 1.32
N ASP A 209 -31.09 -33.01 0.61
CA ASP A 209 -30.69 -33.50 -0.73
C ASP A 209 -29.14 -33.58 -0.91
N GLU A 210 -28.39 -33.74 0.20
CA GLU A 210 -26.92 -33.89 0.24
C GLU A 210 -26.41 -35.35 0.22
N ASP A 211 -27.26 -36.38 0.40
CA ASP A 211 -26.88 -37.79 0.22
C ASP A 211 -27.24 -38.29 -1.21
N ASP A 212 -26.29 -38.20 -2.16
CA ASP A 212 -26.33 -38.92 -3.45
C ASP A 212 -24.93 -38.90 -4.14
N ASP A 213 -23.89 -39.31 -3.41
CA ASP A 213 -22.50 -39.49 -3.90
C ASP A 213 -22.31 -40.91 -4.48
N GLU A 214 -22.95 -41.22 -5.62
CA GLU A 214 -22.64 -42.41 -6.43
C GLU A 214 -22.29 -42.06 -7.89
N ASP A 215 -21.09 -42.51 -8.29
CA ASP A 215 -20.54 -42.69 -9.65
C ASP A 215 -21.01 -41.80 -10.81
N ASP A 216 -20.14 -40.87 -11.23
CA ASP A 216 -19.91 -40.65 -12.67
C ASP A 216 -18.42 -40.34 -12.95
N SER A 217 -17.60 -41.39 -12.90
CA SER A 217 -16.13 -41.32 -13.07
C SER A 217 -15.68 -41.68 -14.49
N ASN A 218 -16.13 -40.94 -15.51
CA ASN A 218 -15.49 -40.89 -16.84
C ASN A 218 -15.96 -39.66 -17.65
N ASP A 219 -15.10 -38.65 -17.79
CA ASP A 219 -15.02 -37.77 -18.99
C ASP A 219 -13.77 -36.87 -18.88
N GLU A 220 -12.60 -37.40 -19.21
CA GLU A 220 -11.40 -36.59 -19.49
C GLU A 220 -11.48 -36.04 -20.92
N GLU A 221 -12.30 -35.00 -21.16
CA GLU A 221 -12.19 -34.21 -22.39
C GLU A 221 -10.99 -33.25 -22.31
N SER A 222 -10.18 -33.28 -23.37
CA SER A 222 -8.90 -32.57 -23.47
C SER A 222 -9.09 -31.11 -23.92
N ASP A 223 -9.13 -30.17 -22.98
CA ASP A 223 -8.99 -28.75 -23.28
C ASP A 223 -7.58 -28.47 -23.85
N GLY A 224 -7.50 -28.30 -25.17
CA GLY A 224 -6.27 -27.92 -25.88
C GLY A 224 -6.10 -26.42 -25.93
N GLU A 225 -5.15 -25.87 -25.16
CA GLU A 225 -4.81 -24.44 -25.20
C GLU A 225 -4.06 -24.10 -26.50
N ASP A 226 -4.74 -23.40 -27.41
CA ASP A 226 -4.22 -22.98 -28.73
C ASP A 226 -3.37 -21.70 -28.59
N ASP A 227 -2.27 -21.77 -27.82
CA ASP A 227 -1.40 -20.62 -27.54
C ASP A 227 -0.44 -20.31 -28.72
N ALA A 228 -0.58 -19.11 -29.28
CA ALA A 228 -0.07 -18.80 -30.62
C ALA A 228 0.55 -17.40 -30.75
N ARG A 229 1.82 -17.25 -30.32
CA ARG A 229 2.96 -16.78 -31.17
C ARG A 229 4.20 -16.39 -30.33
N GLY A 230 5.34 -17.04 -30.58
CA GLY A 230 6.62 -16.71 -29.93
C GLY A 230 7.86 -17.30 -30.61
N ASN A 231 8.00 -17.12 -31.93
CA ASN A 231 9.16 -17.63 -32.69
C ASN A 231 10.47 -16.90 -32.32
N ASP A 232 11.45 -17.62 -31.79
CA ASP A 232 12.84 -17.50 -32.25
C ASP A 232 13.60 -18.84 -32.08
N SER A 233 14.91 -18.85 -32.37
CA SER A 233 15.53 -19.94 -33.10
C SER A 233 16.70 -20.66 -32.42
N ASN A 234 16.84 -21.94 -32.84
CA ASN A 234 18.09 -22.62 -33.16
C ASN A 234 18.84 -23.47 -32.09
N ALA A 235 19.49 -24.53 -32.60
CA ALA A 235 20.64 -25.31 -32.07
C ALA A 235 20.50 -26.12 -30.75
N GLN A 236 20.92 -27.39 -30.60
CA GLN A 236 21.60 -28.36 -31.47
C GLN A 236 21.94 -29.67 -30.67
N ASP A 237 21.88 -30.85 -31.33
CA ASP A 237 22.53 -32.17 -31.06
C ASP A 237 22.41 -32.96 -29.71
N GLY A 238 22.49 -34.29 -29.84
CA GLY A 238 22.56 -35.31 -28.74
C GLY A 238 21.20 -35.95 -28.39
N VAL A 239 20.85 -37.22 -28.67
CA VAL A 239 21.60 -38.49 -28.83
C VAL A 239 22.36 -38.83 -27.53
N ASP A 240 22.01 -39.89 -26.77
CA ASP A 240 22.16 -41.30 -27.17
C ASP A 240 21.41 -42.32 -26.25
N ASN A 241 21.54 -43.62 -26.56
CA ASN A 241 21.34 -44.83 -25.72
C ASN A 241 19.92 -45.22 -25.27
N GLY A 242 19.23 -45.95 -26.15
CA GLY A 242 18.37 -47.07 -25.72
C GLY A 242 19.14 -48.39 -25.77
N LYS A 243 18.91 -49.32 -24.82
CA LYS A 243 19.38 -50.72 -24.91
C LYS A 243 18.24 -51.72 -24.72
N LYS A 244 18.27 -52.79 -25.54
CA LYS A 244 17.14 -53.71 -25.77
C LYS A 244 17.26 -55.04 -25.02
N ARG A 245 16.11 -55.50 -24.49
CA ARG A 245 15.47 -56.84 -24.64
C ARG A 245 16.33 -58.11 -24.80
N LYS A 246 15.97 -59.17 -24.05
CA LYS A 246 15.97 -60.63 -24.37
C LYS A 246 15.06 -61.33 -23.33
N SER A 247 14.49 -62.52 -23.51
CA SER A 247 14.04 -63.33 -24.68
C SER A 247 13.16 -64.50 -24.15
N TRP A 248 12.54 -65.32 -25.02
CA TRP A 248 11.77 -66.52 -24.62
C TRP A 248 12.38 -67.82 -25.19
N SER A 249 12.13 -68.93 -24.48
CA SER A 249 12.08 -70.36 -24.87
C SER A 249 13.00 -70.93 -25.99
N ASP A 250 13.97 -71.73 -25.56
CA ASP A 250 14.12 -73.17 -25.92
C ASP A 250 13.90 -73.62 -27.38
N ARG A 251 14.97 -73.58 -28.18
CA ARG A 251 15.63 -74.79 -28.74
C ARG A 251 16.98 -74.45 -29.38
N ASP A 252 17.80 -75.47 -29.62
CA ASP A 252 19.25 -75.32 -29.84
C ASP A 252 19.68 -74.91 -31.27
N ASP A 253 20.80 -74.17 -31.28
CA ASP A 253 21.89 -74.10 -32.26
C ASP A 253 21.71 -73.56 -33.70
N GLU A 254 22.87 -73.09 -34.20
CA GLU A 254 23.27 -72.69 -35.56
C GLU A 254 22.63 -71.44 -36.22
N GLU A 255 23.40 -70.34 -36.13
CA GLU A 255 23.85 -69.40 -37.20
C GLU A 255 22.94 -69.10 -38.43
N GLY A 256 22.94 -67.82 -38.86
CA GLY A 256 22.54 -67.47 -40.24
C GLY A 256 21.82 -66.13 -40.41
N GLU A 257 22.61 -65.11 -40.69
CA GLU A 257 22.31 -63.77 -41.24
C GLU A 257 20.91 -63.49 -41.84
N SER A 258 20.39 -62.30 -41.53
CA SER A 258 19.24 -61.70 -42.23
C SER A 258 19.68 -60.98 -43.52
N GLY A 259 19.20 -61.45 -44.66
CA GLY A 259 18.87 -60.63 -45.82
C GLY A 259 17.37 -60.84 -46.16
N ASP A 260 16.71 -59.96 -46.91
CA ASP A 260 17.12 -58.67 -47.46
C ASP A 260 15.84 -57.82 -47.72
N ASP A 261 15.89 -56.87 -48.65
CA ASP A 261 14.76 -56.29 -49.42
C ASP A 261 13.87 -55.25 -48.68
N GLU A 262 13.92 -53.95 -49.05
CA GLU A 262 13.11 -53.27 -50.08
C GLU A 262 11.76 -52.69 -49.52
N GLU A 263 11.11 -51.67 -50.09
CA GLU A 263 11.48 -50.75 -51.18
C GLU A 263 10.98 -49.30 -50.93
N ARG A 264 11.21 -48.43 -51.92
CA ARG A 264 10.69 -47.06 -52.09
C ARG A 264 9.69 -47.09 -53.30
N PRO A 265 9.16 -45.98 -53.88
CA PRO A 265 8.79 -44.67 -53.33
C PRO A 265 7.45 -44.06 -53.90
N ARG A 266 7.10 -42.84 -53.43
CA ARG A 266 6.56 -41.67 -54.20
C ARG A 266 5.11 -41.65 -54.78
N GLN A 267 4.35 -40.66 -54.25
CA GLN A 267 3.59 -39.61 -54.99
C GLN A 267 2.26 -40.02 -55.72
N ARG A 268 1.27 -39.13 -56.01
CA ARG A 268 1.23 -37.64 -56.02
C ARG A 268 -0.21 -37.04 -56.02
N ARG A 269 -0.39 -35.88 -55.33
CA ARG A 269 -1.29 -34.75 -55.69
C ARG A 269 -2.83 -35.01 -55.68
N ARG A 270 -3.73 -34.01 -55.75
CA ARG A 270 -3.73 -32.69 -56.43
C ARG A 270 -4.34 -31.53 -55.63
N ALA A 271 -4.10 -30.32 -56.13
CA ALA A 271 -4.85 -29.09 -55.88
C ALA A 271 -5.34 -28.50 -57.24
N ASN A 272 -6.14 -27.44 -57.19
CA ASN A 272 -6.81 -26.77 -58.32
C ASN A 272 -6.27 -25.33 -58.53
N SER A 273 -6.44 -24.64 -59.66
CA SER A 273 -6.73 -25.00 -61.06
C SER A 273 -6.55 -23.76 -61.96
N GLY A 274 -6.24 -23.91 -63.25
CA GLY A 274 -6.25 -22.79 -64.20
C GLY A 274 -5.71 -23.12 -65.61
N SER A 275 -6.44 -22.65 -66.64
CA SER A 275 -6.15 -22.66 -68.11
C SER A 275 -5.87 -24.01 -68.83
N SER A 276 -6.30 -24.24 -70.09
CA SER A 276 -7.32 -23.55 -70.92
C SER A 276 -7.72 -24.33 -72.20
N ILE A 277 -9.03 -24.43 -72.46
CA ILE A 277 -9.73 -24.39 -73.79
C ILE A 277 -9.65 -25.60 -74.77
N ASN A 278 -10.82 -25.88 -75.40
CA ASN A 278 -11.13 -26.79 -76.53
C ASN A 278 -11.01 -28.32 -76.32
N SER A 279 -11.88 -29.19 -76.87
CA SER A 279 -13.12 -29.00 -77.67
C SER A 279 -14.07 -30.24 -77.62
N THR A 280 -15.30 -30.10 -78.13
CA THR A 280 -16.46 -31.05 -78.13
C THR A 280 -16.37 -32.17 -79.19
N PRO A 281 -17.34 -33.13 -79.39
CA PRO A 281 -18.69 -33.32 -78.77
C PRO A 281 -19.14 -34.80 -78.45
N ARG A 282 -20.40 -34.96 -77.98
CA ARG A 282 -21.28 -36.18 -77.95
C ARG A 282 -20.93 -37.31 -76.92
N SER A 283 -21.88 -38.09 -76.37
CA SER A 283 -23.37 -38.03 -76.37
C SER A 283 -24.04 -38.99 -75.36
N GLN A 284 -25.34 -38.77 -75.10
CA GLN A 284 -26.38 -39.69 -74.55
C GLN A 284 -26.56 -39.86 -73.01
N SER A 285 -27.83 -39.85 -72.63
CA SER A 285 -28.51 -40.18 -71.35
C SER A 285 -29.33 -41.49 -71.53
N PRO A 286 -30.02 -42.11 -70.53
CA PRO A 286 -30.45 -41.65 -69.19
C PRO A 286 -29.93 -42.60 -68.04
N SER A 287 -30.58 -43.04 -66.94
CA SER A 287 -32.01 -43.07 -66.51
C SER A 287 -32.24 -43.39 -65.01
N SER A 288 -33.53 -43.62 -64.67
CA SER A 288 -34.18 -44.22 -63.47
C SER A 288 -33.40 -45.35 -62.74
N SER A 289 -33.63 -45.72 -61.46
CA SER A 289 -34.91 -45.71 -60.71
C SER A 289 -34.84 -45.94 -59.18
N GLN A 290 -35.74 -45.26 -58.42
CA GLN A 290 -36.49 -45.74 -57.22
C GLN A 290 -35.75 -46.06 -55.87
N PRO A 291 -36.45 -46.18 -54.71
CA PRO A 291 -35.95 -45.67 -53.41
C PRO A 291 -35.79 -46.70 -52.27
N VAL A 292 -35.33 -46.23 -51.09
CA VAL A 292 -35.30 -46.96 -49.80
C VAL A 292 -35.79 -46.06 -48.66
N SER A 293 -36.35 -46.67 -47.60
CA SER A 293 -37.05 -46.06 -46.45
C SER A 293 -36.18 -45.22 -45.48
N PRO A 294 -36.79 -44.32 -44.67
CA PRO A 294 -36.05 -43.44 -43.76
C PRO A 294 -35.65 -44.10 -42.43
N THR A 295 -34.50 -43.70 -41.88
CA THR A 295 -33.99 -44.11 -40.57
C THR A 295 -33.65 -42.91 -39.69
N SER A 296 -33.74 -43.11 -38.36
CA SER A 296 -33.20 -42.26 -37.27
C SER A 296 -33.39 -40.74 -37.37
N LYS A 297 -34.30 -40.21 -36.53
CA LYS A 297 -34.24 -38.80 -36.11
C LYS A 297 -32.91 -38.54 -35.40
N SER A 298 -32.25 -37.42 -35.67
CA SER A 298 -31.13 -36.96 -34.84
C SER A 298 -31.62 -36.55 -33.45
N HIS A 299 -30.91 -36.96 -32.40
CA HIS A 299 -31.08 -36.39 -31.08
C HIS A 299 -30.35 -35.05 -31.02
N SER A 300 -31.10 -33.97 -30.83
CA SER A 300 -30.56 -32.78 -30.18
C SER A 300 -30.17 -33.12 -28.74
N PRO A 301 -29.10 -32.53 -28.17
CA PRO A 301 -28.77 -32.73 -26.76
C PRO A 301 -29.98 -32.35 -25.88
N LYS A 302 -30.24 -33.16 -24.85
CA LYS A 302 -31.29 -32.85 -23.86
C LYS A 302 -30.88 -31.59 -23.11
N GLN A 303 -31.79 -30.63 -22.95
CA GLN A 303 -31.54 -29.49 -22.08
C GLN A 303 -31.31 -29.98 -20.63
N PRO A 304 -30.37 -29.39 -19.88
CA PRO A 304 -30.07 -29.80 -18.51
C PRO A 304 -31.28 -29.61 -17.60
N SER A 305 -31.45 -30.51 -16.64
CA SER A 305 -32.52 -30.43 -15.64
C SER A 305 -32.37 -29.19 -14.76
N ALA A 306 -33.47 -28.61 -14.29
CA ALA A 306 -33.44 -27.47 -13.37
C ALA A 306 -32.63 -27.76 -12.09
N LYS A 307 -32.67 -29.00 -11.56
CA LYS A 307 -31.85 -29.44 -10.41
C LYS A 307 -30.35 -29.42 -10.75
N GLN A 308 -29.98 -29.83 -11.97
CA GLN A 308 -28.58 -29.75 -12.45
C GLN A 308 -28.14 -28.30 -12.65
N LEU A 309 -29.02 -27.42 -13.16
CA LEU A 309 -28.72 -25.99 -13.33
C LEU A 309 -28.56 -25.28 -11.98
N ARG A 310 -29.42 -25.55 -10.98
CA ARG A 310 -29.29 -25.02 -9.60
C ARG A 310 -28.02 -25.56 -8.92
N ARG A 311 -27.67 -26.85 -9.07
CA ARG A 311 -26.39 -27.41 -8.60
C ARG A 311 -25.18 -26.74 -9.28
N ARG A 312 -25.21 -26.50 -10.61
CA ARG A 312 -24.14 -25.80 -11.34
C ARG A 312 -24.00 -24.33 -10.90
N LEU A 313 -25.11 -23.64 -10.63
CA LEU A 313 -25.11 -22.26 -10.12
C LEU A 313 -24.55 -22.20 -8.70
N LYS A 314 -25.02 -23.05 -7.76
CA LYS A 314 -24.42 -23.16 -6.39
C LYS A 314 -22.91 -23.44 -6.46
N LYS A 315 -22.43 -24.30 -7.38
CA LYS A 315 -20.98 -24.58 -7.58
C LYS A 315 -20.21 -23.39 -8.13
N LEU A 316 -20.75 -22.66 -9.11
CA LEU A 316 -20.12 -21.46 -9.68
C LEU A 316 -20.06 -20.31 -8.68
N ARG A 317 -21.13 -20.10 -7.90
CA ARG A 317 -21.21 -19.13 -6.82
C ARG A 317 -20.12 -19.38 -5.77
N ARG A 318 -20.06 -20.59 -5.20
CA ARG A 318 -18.98 -21.02 -4.27
C ARG A 318 -17.58 -20.84 -4.86
N SER A 319 -17.41 -20.99 -6.18
CA SER A 319 -16.12 -20.79 -6.86
C SER A 319 -15.69 -19.32 -6.92
N HIS A 320 -16.62 -18.38 -7.06
CA HIS A 320 -16.30 -16.94 -7.06
C HIS A 320 -16.18 -16.39 -5.64
N GLU A 321 -17.02 -16.84 -4.70
CA GLU A 321 -16.94 -16.50 -3.27
C GLU A 321 -15.53 -16.82 -2.74
N LYS A 322 -15.01 -18.02 -3.02
CA LYS A 322 -13.65 -18.45 -2.68
C LYS A 322 -12.52 -17.56 -3.24
N VAL A 323 -12.73 -16.87 -4.37
CA VAL A 323 -11.77 -15.90 -4.92
C VAL A 323 -11.77 -14.62 -4.07
N LEU A 324 -12.96 -14.13 -3.68
CA LEU A 324 -13.10 -12.95 -2.83
C LEU A 324 -12.60 -13.22 -1.40
N ASP A 325 -12.88 -14.41 -0.85
CA ASP A 325 -12.34 -14.85 0.44
C ASP A 325 -10.82 -14.84 0.43
N LYS A 326 -10.19 -15.43 -0.60
CA LYS A 326 -8.73 -15.44 -0.76
C LYS A 326 -8.18 -14.02 -0.88
N TYR A 327 -8.91 -13.09 -1.48
CA TYR A 327 -8.50 -11.70 -1.63
C TYR A 327 -8.49 -10.93 -0.31
N TYR A 328 -9.59 -10.96 0.45
CA TYR A 328 -9.66 -10.25 1.73
C TYR A 328 -8.73 -10.86 2.79
N ASN A 329 -8.47 -12.17 2.74
CA ASN A 329 -7.54 -12.85 3.65
C ASN A 329 -6.04 -12.56 3.40
N ARG A 330 -5.65 -11.77 2.37
CA ARG A 330 -4.23 -11.47 2.07
C ARG A 330 -3.52 -10.61 3.14
N GLY A 331 -4.25 -10.01 4.09
CA GLY A 331 -3.71 -9.09 5.11
C GLY A 331 -3.49 -7.66 4.59
N MET A 332 -3.24 -6.72 5.51
CA MET A 332 -3.13 -5.29 5.15
C MET A 332 -1.76 -4.96 4.57
N SER A 333 -1.73 -4.26 3.44
CA SER A 333 -0.51 -3.83 2.75
C SER A 333 -0.67 -2.42 2.19
N TYR A 334 0.42 -1.79 1.73
CA TYR A 334 0.42 -0.46 1.14
C TYR A 334 0.93 -0.49 -0.32
N SER A 335 0.43 0.44 -1.14
CA SER A 335 0.72 0.53 -2.59
C SER A 335 1.51 1.81 -2.94
N GLU A 336 1.17 2.53 -4.02
CA GLU A 336 1.77 3.84 -4.30
C GLU A 336 1.30 4.93 -3.30
N PRO A 337 2.19 5.84 -2.85
CA PRO A 337 1.83 6.99 -2.03
C PRO A 337 0.74 7.89 -2.65
N ILE A 338 -0.18 8.36 -1.82
CA ILE A 338 -1.33 9.20 -2.20
C ILE A 338 -0.81 10.54 -2.75
N SER A 339 0.29 11.04 -2.20
CA SER A 339 0.92 12.29 -2.66
C SER A 339 1.54 12.18 -4.06
N THR A 340 2.01 11.01 -4.52
CA THR A 340 2.50 10.84 -5.91
C THR A 340 1.37 10.61 -6.89
N LEU A 341 0.24 10.05 -6.45
CA LEU A 341 -1.00 10.02 -7.24
C LEU A 341 -1.55 11.45 -7.45
N ALA A 342 -1.57 12.26 -6.38
CA ALA A 342 -1.93 13.69 -6.45
C ALA A 342 -0.94 14.52 -7.29
N TYR A 343 0.36 14.21 -7.26
CA TYR A 343 1.36 14.82 -8.15
C TYR A 343 1.21 14.37 -9.61
N SER A 344 0.87 13.10 -9.85
CA SER A 344 0.55 12.60 -11.20
C SER A 344 -0.61 13.38 -11.82
N LEU A 345 -1.66 13.67 -11.03
CA LEU A 345 -2.76 14.56 -11.42
C LEU A 345 -2.27 15.98 -11.74
N ALA A 346 -1.41 16.57 -10.89
CA ALA A 346 -0.87 17.91 -11.14
C ALA A 346 -0.02 17.97 -12.43
N SER A 347 0.77 16.93 -12.72
CA SER A 347 1.60 16.83 -13.92
C SER A 347 0.79 16.60 -15.19
N ASP A 348 -0.25 15.75 -15.17
CA ASP A 348 -1.13 15.52 -16.32
C ASP A 348 -1.96 16.78 -16.69
N LEU A 349 -2.25 17.62 -15.70
CA LEU A 349 -2.86 18.94 -15.90
C LEU A 349 -1.86 20.03 -16.37
N GLY A 350 -0.55 19.75 -16.44
CA GLY A 350 0.51 20.73 -16.75
C GLY A 350 0.63 21.83 -15.69
N ARG A 351 0.66 21.44 -14.41
CA ARG A 351 0.60 22.34 -13.24
C ARG A 351 1.68 22.09 -12.20
N GLU A 352 2.64 21.24 -12.50
CA GLU A 352 3.64 20.75 -11.57
C GLU A 352 4.78 21.75 -11.35
N ASP A 353 5.23 21.85 -10.10
CA ASP A 353 6.30 22.75 -9.68
C ASP A 353 7.10 22.13 -8.51
N ASN A 354 8.15 22.83 -8.06
CA ASN A 354 8.98 22.39 -6.92
C ASN A 354 8.24 22.36 -5.57
N ASP A 355 7.13 23.09 -5.41
CA ASP A 355 6.36 23.03 -4.17
C ASP A 355 5.50 21.75 -4.15
N LEU A 356 4.82 21.42 -5.24
CA LEU A 356 4.06 20.18 -5.39
C LEU A 356 4.96 18.94 -5.40
N LEU A 357 6.09 18.98 -6.12
CA LEU A 357 7.08 17.89 -6.14
C LEU A 357 7.68 17.65 -4.76
N TRP A 358 7.91 18.71 -3.98
CA TRP A 358 8.40 18.55 -2.60
C TRP A 358 7.39 17.85 -1.69
N MET A 359 6.09 18.16 -1.81
CA MET A 359 5.06 17.44 -1.05
C MET A 359 5.02 15.96 -1.42
N ALA A 360 5.11 15.63 -2.71
CA ALA A 360 5.16 14.24 -3.18
C ALA A 360 6.37 13.48 -2.60
N ILE A 361 7.57 14.09 -2.66
CA ILE A 361 8.80 13.54 -2.09
C ILE A 361 8.67 13.30 -0.58
N VAL A 362 8.14 14.27 0.16
CA VAL A 362 7.97 14.17 1.63
C VAL A 362 6.94 13.09 2.00
N GLY A 363 5.84 12.97 1.24
CA GLY A 363 4.83 11.93 1.45
C GLY A 363 5.41 10.52 1.29
N VAL A 364 6.10 10.25 0.18
CA VAL A 364 6.79 8.97 -0.07
C VAL A 364 7.76 8.61 1.06
N THR A 365 8.65 9.53 1.43
CA THR A 365 9.62 9.32 2.50
C THR A 365 8.96 9.16 3.88
N SER A 366 7.75 9.69 4.09
CA SER A 366 7.02 9.50 5.35
C SER A 366 6.46 8.08 5.52
N LEU A 367 6.07 7.42 4.43
CA LEU A 367 5.63 6.02 4.44
C LEU A 367 6.82 5.07 4.66
N GLU A 368 8.00 5.39 4.10
CA GLU A 368 9.27 4.70 4.39
C GLU A 368 9.65 4.77 5.88
N LEU A 369 9.54 5.97 6.48
CA LEU A 369 9.77 6.19 7.91
C LEU A 369 8.72 5.53 8.82
N SER A 370 7.56 5.16 8.26
CA SER A 370 6.47 4.48 8.97
C SER A 370 6.47 2.96 8.72
N GLY A 371 7.47 2.42 8.03
CA GLY A 371 7.63 0.98 7.80
C GLY A 371 6.66 0.38 6.76
N TYR A 372 5.92 1.23 6.03
CA TYR A 372 4.86 0.79 5.11
C TYR A 372 5.37 0.49 3.69
N THR A 373 6.65 0.73 3.39
CA THR A 373 7.27 0.44 2.08
C THR A 373 8.47 -0.49 2.22
N SER A 374 8.71 -1.35 1.22
CA SER A 374 9.81 -2.33 1.17
C SER A 374 11.23 -1.73 1.31
N THR A 375 11.39 -0.42 1.14
CA THR A 375 12.67 0.31 1.26
C THR A 375 12.88 0.94 2.64
N GLY A 376 12.25 0.42 3.70
CA GLY A 376 12.21 1.01 5.04
C GLY A 376 13.56 1.41 5.66
N PHE A 377 13.52 2.34 6.62
CA PHE A 377 14.71 2.95 7.25
C PHE A 377 15.43 2.04 8.29
N GLY A 378 15.69 0.79 7.92
CA GLY A 378 16.41 -0.20 8.73
C GLY A 378 17.00 -1.31 7.86
N ASP A 379 16.27 -1.77 6.85
CA ASP A 379 16.67 -2.88 5.99
C ASP A 379 17.89 -2.58 5.13
N SER A 380 18.71 -3.61 4.90
CA SER A 380 19.62 -3.68 3.76
C SER A 380 18.82 -3.80 2.48
N VAL A 381 19.27 -3.19 1.38
CA VAL A 381 18.61 -3.38 0.07
C VAL A 381 18.84 -4.83 -0.37
N THR A 382 17.85 -5.69 -0.16
CA THR A 382 17.86 -7.06 -0.67
C THR A 382 17.94 -7.01 -2.19
N LYS A 383 18.94 -7.69 -2.75
CA LYS A 383 19.13 -7.70 -4.20
C LYS A 383 18.03 -8.56 -4.81
N PRO A 384 17.34 -8.11 -5.88
CA PRO A 384 16.26 -8.89 -6.49
C PRO A 384 16.65 -10.29 -6.97
N SER A 385 17.96 -10.56 -7.10
CA SER A 385 18.55 -11.86 -7.46
C SER A 385 18.49 -12.94 -6.37
N GLU A 386 17.95 -12.64 -5.18
CA GLU A 386 17.94 -13.55 -4.02
C GLU A 386 16.51 -13.97 -3.58
N LEU A 387 15.47 -13.60 -4.34
CA LEU A 387 14.06 -13.99 -4.09
C LEU A 387 13.57 -15.04 -5.12
N PRO A 388 12.86 -16.11 -4.69
CA PRO A 388 12.28 -17.09 -5.61
C PRO A 388 11.14 -16.55 -6.49
N ASP A 389 10.97 -17.12 -7.70
CA ASP A 389 9.95 -16.71 -8.68
C ASP A 389 8.49 -16.89 -8.24
N GLN A 390 8.24 -17.60 -7.14
CA GLN A 390 6.89 -17.86 -6.62
C GLN A 390 6.20 -16.60 -6.03
N ASP A 391 6.96 -15.54 -5.74
CA ASP A 391 6.49 -14.35 -5.01
C ASP A 391 6.35 -13.08 -5.88
N ARG A 392 5.71 -13.23 -7.05
CA ARG A 392 5.52 -12.13 -8.03
C ARG A 392 4.85 -10.88 -7.41
N ASP A 393 3.85 -11.04 -6.54
CA ASP A 393 3.17 -9.94 -5.83
C ASP A 393 4.15 -9.16 -4.92
N GLN A 394 5.06 -9.86 -4.23
CA GLN A 394 6.04 -9.23 -3.34
C GLN A 394 7.14 -8.52 -4.15
N GLN A 395 7.63 -9.18 -5.20
CA GLN A 395 8.63 -8.62 -6.12
C GLN A 395 8.10 -7.35 -6.80
N TRP A 396 6.83 -7.34 -7.24
CA TRP A 396 6.12 -6.19 -7.79
C TRP A 396 6.06 -5.00 -6.82
N ARG A 397 5.57 -5.22 -5.59
CA ARG A 397 5.46 -4.17 -4.56
C ARG A 397 6.82 -3.58 -4.17
N SER A 398 7.85 -4.43 -4.03
CA SER A 398 9.21 -3.98 -3.77
C SER A 398 9.75 -3.11 -4.91
N ASN A 399 9.62 -3.56 -6.16
CA ASN A 399 10.02 -2.80 -7.34
C ASN A 399 9.28 -1.46 -7.49
N ARG A 400 8.00 -1.38 -7.09
CA ARG A 400 7.23 -0.13 -7.16
C ARG A 400 7.85 1.00 -6.35
N SER A 401 8.25 0.76 -5.09
CA SER A 401 8.89 1.78 -4.24
C SER A 401 10.17 2.37 -4.88
N ARG A 402 11.01 1.50 -5.44
CA ARG A 402 12.19 1.82 -6.24
C ARG A 402 11.84 2.61 -7.51
N GLN A 403 10.76 2.26 -8.20
CA GLN A 403 10.27 2.95 -9.40
C GLN A 403 9.75 4.36 -9.09
N THR A 404 8.92 4.51 -8.05
CA THR A 404 8.44 5.82 -7.57
C THR A 404 9.62 6.75 -7.24
N TYR A 405 10.61 6.26 -6.50
CA TYR A 405 11.83 7.02 -6.23
C TYR A 405 12.71 7.29 -7.47
N THR A 406 12.56 6.53 -8.56
CA THR A 406 13.25 6.80 -9.83
C THR A 406 12.55 7.95 -10.57
N ILE A 407 11.21 7.89 -10.69
CA ILE A 407 10.39 8.96 -11.26
C ILE A 407 10.64 10.29 -10.53
N LEU A 408 10.64 10.31 -9.20
CA LEU A 408 10.91 11.51 -8.42
C LEU A 408 12.33 12.09 -8.61
N ARG A 409 13.33 11.24 -8.89
CA ARG A 409 14.70 11.71 -9.22
C ARG A 409 14.73 12.38 -10.60
N ASP A 410 14.03 11.83 -11.58
CA ASP A 410 13.99 12.39 -12.93
C ASP A 410 13.12 13.66 -13.01
N GLU A 411 12.01 13.72 -12.27
CA GLU A 411 11.25 14.95 -12.05
C GLU A 411 12.06 16.03 -11.34
N THR A 412 12.83 15.66 -10.31
CA THR A 412 13.77 16.59 -9.65
C THR A 412 14.78 17.14 -10.65
N ARG A 413 15.36 16.30 -11.53
CA ARG A 413 16.30 16.70 -12.59
C ARG A 413 15.64 17.58 -13.66
N ARG A 414 14.37 17.33 -14.00
CA ARG A 414 13.60 18.10 -15.00
C ARG A 414 13.30 19.52 -14.51
N LEU A 415 12.83 19.66 -13.26
CA LEU A 415 12.51 20.97 -12.67
C LEU A 415 13.75 21.70 -12.13
N ASN A 416 14.83 20.99 -11.79
CA ASN A 416 16.06 21.54 -11.21
C ASN A 416 17.30 21.11 -12.00
N PRO A 417 17.46 21.54 -13.28
CA PRO A 417 18.60 21.17 -14.10
C PRO A 417 19.92 21.70 -13.50
N PRO A 418 21.01 20.92 -13.53
CA PRO A 418 22.28 21.33 -12.96
C PRO A 418 22.89 22.54 -13.71
N PRO A 419 23.50 23.52 -13.01
CA PRO A 419 24.13 24.67 -13.65
C PRO A 419 25.28 24.27 -14.59
N LYS A 420 25.30 24.87 -15.79
CA LYS A 420 26.23 24.51 -16.88
C LYS A 420 27.72 24.60 -16.50
N ASP A 421 28.07 25.50 -15.58
CA ASP A 421 29.44 25.76 -15.16
C ASP A 421 29.91 24.88 -13.97
N GLN A 422 29.03 24.04 -13.40
CA GLN A 422 29.41 23.14 -12.32
C GLN A 422 30.10 21.89 -12.86
N SER A 423 31.44 21.94 -12.90
CA SER A 423 32.28 20.75 -13.12
C SER A 423 31.88 19.59 -12.18
N PRO A 424 31.82 18.33 -12.67
CA PRO A 424 31.27 17.18 -11.95
C PRO A 424 32.19 16.64 -10.82
N SER A 425 33.00 17.51 -10.23
CA SER A 425 33.92 17.27 -9.12
C SER A 425 33.46 17.91 -7.80
N VAL A 426 32.45 18.79 -7.81
CA VAL A 426 31.89 19.34 -6.57
C VAL A 426 31.11 18.25 -5.85
N SER A 427 31.54 17.87 -4.65
CA SER A 427 30.89 16.85 -3.84
C SER A 427 29.40 17.16 -3.64
N PRO A 428 28.46 16.21 -3.81
CA PRO A 428 27.01 16.47 -3.86
C PRO A 428 26.36 16.89 -2.53
N GLY A 429 27.15 17.13 -1.47
CA GLY A 429 26.71 17.85 -0.25
C GLY A 429 27.18 19.32 -0.19
N SER A 430 27.97 19.79 -1.16
CA SER A 430 28.60 21.12 -1.23
C SER A 430 28.04 22.00 -2.35
N GLY A 431 26.97 21.57 -3.03
CA GLY A 431 26.14 22.41 -3.89
C GLY A 431 25.39 23.44 -3.06
N GLY A 432 26.07 24.55 -2.76
CA GLY A 432 25.60 25.61 -1.87
C GLY A 432 24.38 26.35 -2.38
N VAL A 433 23.72 27.06 -1.46
CA VAL A 433 22.58 27.92 -1.75
C VAL A 433 23.07 29.20 -2.44
N ASN A 434 22.97 29.24 -3.76
CA ASN A 434 23.56 30.31 -4.58
C ASN A 434 22.76 31.62 -4.58
N SER A 435 21.54 31.65 -4.05
CA SER A 435 20.67 32.83 -4.01
C SER A 435 19.77 32.84 -2.76
N PRO A 436 19.40 34.02 -2.20
CA PRO A 436 18.31 34.15 -1.23
C PRO A 436 16.96 33.59 -1.72
N SER A 437 16.78 33.47 -3.04
CA SER A 437 15.57 32.96 -3.70
C SER A 437 15.66 31.49 -4.14
N ASP A 438 16.71 30.75 -3.74
CA ASP A 438 16.89 29.34 -4.10
C ASP A 438 15.87 28.44 -3.39
N ASN A 439 14.81 28.09 -4.11
CA ASN A 439 13.80 27.09 -3.73
C ASN A 439 13.99 25.76 -4.49
N SER A 440 15.23 25.42 -4.88
CA SER A 440 15.49 24.20 -5.66
C SER A 440 15.56 22.94 -4.80
N ILE A 441 15.14 21.83 -5.41
CA ILE A 441 15.29 20.47 -4.89
C ILE A 441 16.57 19.87 -5.50
N ARG A 442 17.42 19.25 -4.68
CA ARG A 442 18.70 18.67 -5.10
C ARG A 442 18.86 17.26 -4.55
N LEU A 443 19.40 16.35 -5.37
CA LEU A 443 19.72 14.98 -4.98
C LEU A 443 21.03 14.96 -4.17
N THR A 444 21.04 14.25 -3.04
CA THR A 444 22.22 14.08 -2.17
C THR A 444 22.41 12.63 -1.76
N PRO A 445 23.64 12.10 -1.70
CA PRO A 445 23.92 10.79 -1.15
C PRO A 445 24.30 10.92 0.33
N ASP A 446 23.37 11.47 1.10
CA ASP A 446 23.47 11.58 2.56
C ASP A 446 23.53 10.18 3.19
N PRO A 447 24.26 10.01 4.32
CA PRO A 447 24.18 8.79 5.12
C PRO A 447 22.76 8.59 5.68
N ARG A 448 22.42 7.34 6.06
CA ARG A 448 21.18 7.00 6.80
C ARG A 448 21.26 7.50 8.26
N PHE A 449 21.32 8.82 8.43
CA PHE A 449 21.37 9.56 9.69
C PHE A 449 20.16 10.51 9.82
N LEU A 450 19.39 10.38 10.89
CA LEU A 450 18.25 11.25 11.19
C LEU A 450 18.71 12.62 11.76
N LEU A 451 18.09 13.72 11.30
CA LEU A 451 18.33 15.09 11.77
C LEU A 451 19.78 15.57 11.64
N LEU A 452 20.55 15.03 10.69
CA LEU A 452 22.01 15.28 10.58
C LEU A 452 22.36 16.78 10.58
N ARG A 453 21.60 17.61 9.85
CA ARG A 453 21.85 19.07 9.75
C ARG A 453 21.34 19.87 10.95
N HIS A 454 20.52 19.26 11.80
CA HIS A 454 19.73 19.89 12.86
C HIS A 454 20.06 19.37 14.27
N TRP A 455 21.08 18.52 14.38
CA TRP A 455 21.53 17.94 15.64
C TRP A 455 23.07 17.87 15.69
N SER A 456 23.65 17.04 16.57
CA SER A 456 25.08 16.72 16.53
C SER A 456 25.31 15.43 15.74
N LEU A 457 26.47 15.28 15.10
CA LEU A 457 26.81 14.02 14.41
C LEU A 457 26.75 12.82 15.36
N TYR A 458 27.16 13.02 16.61
CA TYR A 458 27.09 12.01 17.66
C TYR A 458 25.65 11.56 17.91
N ASP A 459 24.72 12.49 18.11
CA ASP A 459 23.33 12.16 18.43
C ASP A 459 22.60 11.60 17.21
N SER A 460 22.82 12.13 16.00
CA SER A 460 22.26 11.56 14.76
C SER A 460 22.70 10.11 14.55
N MET A 461 23.98 9.78 14.81
CA MET A 461 24.45 8.39 14.77
C MET A 461 23.86 7.53 15.89
N LEU A 462 23.55 8.11 17.06
CA LEU A 462 23.01 7.40 18.23
C LEU A 462 21.54 6.99 18.06
N HIS A 463 20.72 7.84 17.46
CA HIS A 463 19.26 7.66 17.38
C HIS A 463 18.75 7.07 16.05
N SER A 464 19.61 6.89 15.05
CA SER A 464 19.21 6.34 13.74
C SER A 464 19.05 4.81 13.81
N PRO A 465 17.88 4.23 13.48
CA PRO A 465 17.59 2.79 13.64
C PRO A 465 18.67 1.87 13.05
N TYR A 466 19.09 2.11 11.80
CA TYR A 466 20.09 1.32 11.08
C TYR A 466 21.42 1.13 11.84
N LEU A 467 21.90 2.16 12.54
CA LEU A 467 23.11 2.06 13.38
C LEU A 467 22.79 1.53 14.77
N ALA A 468 21.63 1.88 15.32
CA ALA A 468 21.21 1.46 16.64
C ALA A 468 21.18 -0.08 16.75
N SER A 469 20.61 -0.75 15.74
CA SER A 469 20.60 -2.21 15.60
C SER A 469 22.02 -2.79 15.43
N ARG A 470 22.70 -2.46 14.34
CA ARG A 470 23.99 -3.07 13.93
C ARG A 470 25.16 -2.78 14.87
N LEU A 471 25.15 -1.63 15.56
CA LEU A 471 26.14 -1.32 16.61
C LEU A 471 25.69 -1.75 18.01
N ARG A 472 24.42 -2.13 18.22
CA ARG A 472 23.79 -2.46 19.52
C ARG A 472 23.85 -1.31 20.53
N ILE A 473 23.39 -0.13 20.12
CA ILE A 473 23.61 1.15 20.84
C ILE A 473 22.94 1.20 22.23
N TRP A 474 21.89 0.40 22.46
CA TRP A 474 21.27 0.23 23.79
C TRP A 474 22.22 -0.32 24.87
N ASN A 475 23.35 -0.92 24.48
CA ASN A 475 24.38 -1.43 25.39
C ASN A 475 25.60 -0.50 25.43
N GLU A 476 26.25 -0.36 26.59
CA GLU A 476 27.53 0.36 26.72
C GLU A 476 28.59 -0.12 25.72
N HIS A 477 28.63 -1.42 25.42
CA HIS A 477 29.57 -1.96 24.45
C HIS A 477 29.30 -1.46 23.02
N GLY A 478 28.05 -1.20 22.66
CA GLY A 478 27.67 -0.62 21.38
C GLY A 478 28.05 0.86 21.28
N VAL A 479 27.81 1.62 22.35
CA VAL A 479 28.32 3.00 22.48
C VAL A 479 29.86 3.02 22.35
N LYS A 480 30.55 2.05 22.97
CA LYS A 480 32.01 1.89 22.84
C LYS A 480 32.43 1.44 21.42
N ARG A 481 31.62 0.67 20.66
CA ARG A 481 31.83 0.40 19.21
C ARG A 481 31.71 1.70 18.39
N LEU A 482 30.68 2.52 18.64
CA LEU A 482 30.49 3.82 18.00
C LEU A 482 31.67 4.77 18.26
N HIS A 483 32.15 4.86 19.51
CA HIS A 483 33.34 5.66 19.84
C HIS A 483 34.59 5.16 19.12
N LYS A 484 34.79 3.84 19.02
CA LYS A 484 35.88 3.24 18.23
C LYS A 484 35.78 3.56 16.73
N LEU A 485 34.56 3.59 16.16
CA LEU A 485 34.33 3.98 14.77
C LEU A 485 34.71 5.46 14.53
N LEU A 486 34.22 6.38 15.37
CA LEU A 486 34.58 7.80 15.31
C LEU A 486 36.11 8.00 15.40
N ALA A 487 36.78 7.28 16.30
CA ALA A 487 38.23 7.31 16.45
C ALA A 487 38.97 6.78 15.21
N LYS A 488 38.54 5.65 14.61
CA LYS A 488 39.12 5.14 13.35
C LYS A 488 38.92 6.10 12.17
N MET A 489 37.82 6.83 12.13
CA MET A 489 37.58 7.88 11.14
C MET A 489 38.42 9.15 11.38
N GLY A 490 39.20 9.23 12.46
CA GLY A 490 39.99 10.42 12.80
C GLY A 490 39.14 11.63 13.14
N VAL A 491 38.03 11.43 13.86
CA VAL A 491 37.11 12.50 14.28
C VAL A 491 37.07 12.58 15.80
N SER A 492 37.25 13.79 16.36
CA SER A 492 37.29 13.96 17.82
C SER A 492 35.88 13.92 18.43
N LEU A 493 35.73 13.30 19.60
CA LEU A 493 34.43 13.16 20.27
C LEU A 493 33.79 14.52 20.60
N ASN A 494 34.61 15.53 20.90
CA ASN A 494 34.13 16.89 21.17
C ASN A 494 33.51 17.53 19.92
N GLN A 495 34.16 17.34 18.76
CA GLN A 495 33.70 17.83 17.45
C GLN A 495 32.44 17.08 16.99
N CYS A 496 32.33 15.76 17.22
CA CYS A 496 31.10 15.01 16.94
C CYS A 496 29.89 15.49 17.76
N LYS A 497 30.12 16.00 18.97
CA LYS A 497 29.08 16.51 19.88
C LYS A 497 28.70 17.98 19.62
N GLN A 498 29.44 18.70 18.78
CA GLN A 498 29.01 20.01 18.30
C GLN A 498 27.83 19.86 17.33
N THR A 499 26.91 20.83 17.35
CA THR A 499 25.84 20.94 16.35
C THR A 499 26.45 20.96 14.94
N TYR A 500 25.87 20.21 14.00
CA TYR A 500 26.40 20.07 12.64
C TYR A 500 26.56 21.41 11.90
N THR A 501 25.76 22.42 12.23
CA THR A 501 25.95 23.80 11.74
C THR A 501 27.34 24.34 12.09
N HIS A 502 27.74 24.24 13.35
CA HIS A 502 28.98 24.79 13.92
C HIS A 502 30.20 23.86 13.81
N MET A 503 29.97 22.60 13.40
CA MET A 503 31.03 21.64 13.11
C MET A 503 31.97 22.16 12.01
N ASP A 504 33.22 21.73 12.06
CA ASP A 504 34.28 22.02 11.07
C ASP A 504 33.87 21.66 9.63
N MET A 505 34.21 22.53 8.68
CA MET A 505 33.86 22.37 7.27
C MET A 505 34.67 21.26 6.58
N ASP A 506 35.94 21.06 6.95
CA ASP A 506 36.77 20.04 6.32
C ASP A 506 36.41 18.63 6.82
N LEU A 507 35.89 18.53 8.04
CA LEU A 507 35.18 17.34 8.49
C LEU A 507 33.91 17.09 7.67
N LYS A 508 33.03 18.08 7.46
CA LYS A 508 31.80 17.90 6.66
C LYS A 508 32.08 17.42 5.23
N LYS A 509 33.07 18.04 4.56
CA LYS A 509 33.51 17.64 3.20
C LYS A 509 33.98 16.18 3.18
N THR A 510 34.83 15.78 4.12
CA THR A 510 35.46 14.45 4.15
C THR A 510 34.61 13.37 4.86
N LEU A 511 33.49 13.71 5.49
CA LEU A 511 32.65 12.78 6.25
C LEU A 511 32.15 11.60 5.41
N ARG A 512 31.68 11.86 4.18
CA ARG A 512 31.23 10.81 3.24
C ARG A 512 32.34 9.81 2.92
N GLU A 513 33.55 10.31 2.63
CA GLU A 513 34.71 9.49 2.27
C GLU A 513 35.20 8.66 3.47
N ARG A 514 35.24 9.26 4.66
CA ARG A 514 35.54 8.55 5.91
C ARG A 514 34.52 7.44 6.19
N LEU A 515 33.23 7.72 6.06
CA LEU A 515 32.18 6.72 6.27
C LEU A 515 32.31 5.58 5.26
N LEU A 516 32.39 5.85 3.95
CA LEU A 516 32.57 4.81 2.92
C LEU A 516 33.82 3.94 3.16
N LYS A 517 34.90 4.52 3.67
CA LYS A 517 36.15 3.79 3.97
C LYS A 517 36.07 2.92 5.22
N TYR A 518 35.33 3.33 6.25
CA TYR A 518 35.37 2.69 7.57
C TYR A 518 34.07 1.97 7.98
N ALA A 519 32.93 2.24 7.34
CA ALA A 519 31.65 1.61 7.66
C ALA A 519 31.62 0.07 7.39
N PRO A 520 32.17 -0.46 6.27
CA PRO A 520 32.26 -1.92 6.05
C PRO A 520 33.00 -2.66 7.18
N VAL A 521 34.01 -2.03 7.79
CA VAL A 521 34.80 -2.59 8.90
C VAL A 521 33.97 -2.78 10.19
N TYR A 522 32.70 -2.33 10.20
CA TYR A 522 31.75 -2.47 11.31
C TYR A 522 30.46 -3.20 10.92
N GLY A 523 30.31 -3.66 9.67
CA GLY A 523 29.07 -4.22 9.14
C GLY A 523 27.98 -3.17 8.89
N LEU A 524 28.37 -2.02 8.33
CA LEU A 524 27.52 -0.86 8.07
C LEU A 524 27.53 -0.48 6.58
N ASP A 525 27.56 -1.47 5.70
CA ASP A 525 27.84 -1.34 4.27
C ASP A 525 26.81 -0.46 3.53
N ASP A 526 25.51 -0.58 3.86
CA ASP A 526 24.42 0.25 3.30
C ASP A 526 24.24 1.60 4.02
N LEU A 527 25.15 2.00 4.92
CA LEU A 527 25.01 3.25 5.67
C LEU A 527 25.04 4.49 4.77
N VAL A 528 25.77 4.42 3.66
CA VAL A 528 26.03 5.55 2.76
C VAL A 528 25.67 5.15 1.33
N PRO A 529 24.75 5.87 0.65
CA PRO A 529 24.38 5.57 -0.72
C PRO A 529 25.58 5.54 -1.66
N SER A 530 25.66 4.46 -2.44
CA SER A 530 26.73 4.21 -3.40
C SER A 530 26.70 5.22 -4.57
N GLY A 531 27.77 5.19 -5.38
CA GLY A 531 27.93 6.06 -6.55
C GLY A 531 28.97 7.16 -6.35
N ALA A 532 29.65 7.49 -7.45
CA ALA A 532 30.87 8.30 -7.48
C ALA A 532 30.67 9.82 -7.27
N GLY A 533 29.52 10.24 -6.72
CA GLY A 533 29.17 11.65 -6.49
C GLY A 533 28.86 12.48 -7.75
N ARG A 534 29.01 11.90 -8.95
CA ARG A 534 28.77 12.56 -10.25
C ARG A 534 27.30 12.54 -10.65
N PHE A 535 26.92 13.38 -11.60
CA PHE A 535 25.64 13.29 -12.32
C PHE A 535 25.67 12.08 -13.26
N THR A 536 25.18 10.95 -12.77
CA THR A 536 25.00 9.70 -13.51
C THR A 536 23.59 9.16 -13.25
N TYR A 537 23.03 8.37 -14.17
CA TYR A 537 21.72 7.74 -13.95
C TYR A 537 21.70 6.90 -12.67
N ASN A 538 22.79 6.18 -12.38
CA ASN A 538 22.99 5.38 -11.16
C ASN A 538 23.25 6.26 -9.93
N GLN A 539 22.21 6.96 -9.46
CA GLN A 539 22.13 7.67 -8.17
C GLN A 539 21.11 6.98 -7.25
N GLU A 540 21.15 5.64 -7.26
CA GLU A 540 20.26 4.82 -6.44
C GLU A 540 20.57 4.99 -4.94
N GLY A 541 19.52 5.00 -4.10
CA GLY A 541 19.64 5.29 -2.67
C GLY A 541 19.93 6.77 -2.33
N TRP A 542 20.15 7.64 -3.32
CA TRP A 542 20.30 9.08 -3.05
C TRP A 542 18.93 9.65 -2.62
N GLY A 543 18.95 10.46 -1.57
CA GLY A 543 17.80 11.17 -1.03
C GLY A 543 17.68 12.60 -1.57
N PHE A 544 16.67 13.32 -1.09
CA PHE A 544 16.30 14.64 -1.58
C PHE A 544 16.50 15.70 -0.50
N ILE A 545 16.99 16.87 -0.91
CA ILE A 545 17.06 18.08 -0.10
C ILE A 545 16.36 19.22 -0.81
N ARG A 546 15.67 20.07 -0.06
CA ARG A 546 15.18 21.36 -0.53
C ARG A 546 15.88 22.51 0.19
N SER A 547 16.15 23.58 -0.55
CA SER A 547 16.62 24.86 -0.03
C SER A 547 15.47 25.84 0.14
N TRP A 548 15.58 26.78 1.08
CA TRP A 548 14.66 27.92 1.24
C TRP A 548 15.46 29.23 1.28
N GLY A 549 16.27 29.44 0.24
CA GLY A 549 17.36 30.40 0.27
C GLY A 549 18.27 30.15 1.48
N TRP A 550 18.88 31.22 2.00
CA TRP A 550 19.78 31.13 3.16
C TRP A 550 19.07 30.83 4.50
N LYS A 551 17.74 30.65 4.51
CA LYS A 551 16.95 30.40 5.74
C LYS A 551 17.14 28.98 6.26
N ALA A 552 17.08 27.98 5.38
CA ALA A 552 17.10 26.55 5.73
C ALA A 552 17.48 25.68 4.54
N GLN A 553 18.00 24.49 4.84
CA GLN A 553 18.25 23.41 3.89
C GLN A 553 17.90 22.10 4.61
N LEU A 554 16.74 21.50 4.28
CA LEU A 554 16.18 20.32 4.98
C LEU A 554 16.20 19.10 4.04
N SER A 555 16.44 17.91 4.56
CA SER A 555 16.20 16.67 3.80
C SER A 555 14.73 16.24 3.88
N ALA A 556 14.27 15.45 2.90
CA ALA A 556 12.91 14.90 2.91
C ALA A 556 12.66 14.00 4.14
N ILE A 557 13.69 13.26 4.57
CA ILE A 557 13.70 12.42 5.77
C ILE A 557 13.49 13.27 7.03
N ASP A 558 14.23 14.39 7.15
CA ASP A 558 14.11 15.30 8.28
C ASP A 558 12.70 15.92 8.34
N VAL A 559 12.13 16.33 7.19
CA VAL A 559 10.78 16.89 7.15
C VAL A 559 9.71 15.84 7.47
N GLY A 560 9.77 14.64 6.88
CA GLY A 560 8.82 13.56 7.19
C GLY A 560 8.81 13.20 8.68
N LEU A 561 9.99 13.13 9.30
CA LEU A 561 10.13 12.92 10.75
C LEU A 561 9.57 14.09 11.58
N ILE A 562 9.80 15.34 11.16
CA ILE A 562 9.26 16.52 11.84
C ILE A 562 7.73 16.56 11.78
N LEU A 563 7.12 16.26 10.63
CA LEU A 563 5.66 16.17 10.49
C LEU A 563 5.08 15.07 11.37
N GLY A 564 5.68 13.88 11.34
CA GLY A 564 5.32 12.78 12.24
C GLY A 564 5.39 13.21 13.70
N ALA A 565 6.44 13.91 14.12
CA ALA A 565 6.58 14.39 15.49
C ALA A 565 5.58 15.50 15.88
N ILE A 566 5.14 16.37 14.95
CA ILE A 566 4.08 17.35 15.23
C ILE A 566 2.75 16.63 15.49
N LEU A 567 2.44 15.61 14.70
CA LEU A 567 1.23 14.78 14.84
C LEU A 567 1.29 13.90 16.11
N ASP A 568 2.43 13.24 16.37
CA ASP A 568 2.64 12.31 17.48
C ASP A 568 2.76 12.99 18.85
N VAL A 569 3.56 14.05 18.95
CA VAL A 569 3.88 14.72 20.23
C VAL A 569 2.92 15.89 20.50
N GLY A 570 2.55 16.64 19.47
CA GLY A 570 1.87 17.93 19.64
C GLY A 570 2.77 19.02 20.24
N PRO A 571 2.28 20.26 20.36
CA PRO A 571 3.05 21.37 20.93
C PRO A 571 3.41 21.11 22.40
N ALA A 572 4.63 21.49 22.80
CA ALA A 572 5.24 21.15 24.08
C ALA A 572 4.61 21.81 25.34
N ALA A 573 3.40 22.34 25.23
CA ALA A 573 2.67 22.93 26.36
C ALA A 573 2.11 21.86 27.32
N ASN A 574 1.72 20.69 26.80
CA ASN A 574 1.00 19.67 27.59
C ASN A 574 1.92 18.75 28.43
N THR A 575 3.24 18.84 28.31
CA THR A 575 4.18 17.96 29.04
C THR A 575 4.51 18.44 30.46
N HIS A 576 3.95 19.56 30.92
CA HIS A 576 4.20 20.13 32.26
C HIS A 576 2.96 20.58 33.03
N SER A 577 1.74 20.33 32.54
CA SER A 577 0.49 20.76 33.19
C SER A 577 -0.06 19.75 34.22
N SER A 578 0.79 19.26 35.12
CA SER A 578 0.30 18.81 36.44
C SER A 578 0.30 20.02 37.38
N SER A 579 -0.88 20.33 37.93
CA SER A 579 -1.18 21.56 38.70
C SER A 579 -1.14 22.89 37.91
N SER A 580 -2.21 23.17 37.15
CA SER A 580 -2.74 24.53 37.02
C SER A 580 -4.24 24.52 36.69
N THR A 581 -4.97 25.45 37.31
CA THR A 581 -6.44 25.57 37.16
C THR A 581 -6.79 26.06 35.75
N PRO A 582 -7.83 25.51 35.08
CA PRO A 582 -8.20 25.93 33.73
C PRO A 582 -8.75 27.36 33.71
N SER A 583 -7.89 28.31 33.35
CA SER A 583 -8.28 29.70 33.06
C SER A 583 -8.89 29.80 31.67
N SER A 584 -10.22 29.68 31.58
CA SER A 584 -10.95 29.65 30.32
C SER A 584 -10.95 31.01 29.60
N SER A 585 -10.21 31.12 28.50
CA SER A 585 -10.41 32.17 27.49
C SER A 585 -11.69 31.88 26.70
N HIS A 586 -12.82 32.23 27.29
CA HIS A 586 -14.16 31.83 26.84
C HIS A 586 -14.61 32.57 25.57
N LEU A 587 -14.29 32.00 24.40
CA LEU A 587 -15.14 32.18 23.23
C LEU A 587 -16.47 31.48 23.51
N GLN A 588 -17.56 32.22 23.56
CA GLN A 588 -18.90 31.67 23.75
C GLN A 588 -19.41 31.10 22.42
N PRO A 589 -19.89 29.85 22.38
CA PRO A 589 -20.69 29.38 21.25
C PRO A 589 -22.05 30.08 21.26
N ASP A 590 -22.59 30.34 20.07
CA ASP A 590 -23.90 30.96 19.90
C ASP A 590 -25.01 30.01 20.44
N PRO A 591 -25.88 30.44 21.36
CA PRO A 591 -26.85 29.56 22.03
C PRO A 591 -28.04 29.14 21.15
N SER A 592 -28.03 29.41 19.84
CA SER A 592 -29.15 29.18 18.93
C SER A 592 -29.20 27.82 18.23
N GLN A 593 -28.22 26.93 18.41
CA GLN A 593 -28.15 25.61 17.73
C GLN A 593 -28.02 24.37 18.64
N SER A 594 -28.33 24.47 19.94
CA SER A 594 -28.23 23.32 20.86
C SER A 594 -29.54 22.50 20.98
N GLN A 595 -29.90 21.73 19.95
CA GLN A 595 -30.87 20.63 20.08
C GLN A 595 -30.47 19.39 19.25
N ARG A 596 -30.46 18.23 19.92
CA ARG A 596 -30.37 16.85 19.39
C ARG A 596 -29.05 16.37 18.78
N THR A 597 -28.07 16.07 19.64
CA THR A 597 -27.37 14.78 19.60
C THR A 597 -27.15 14.28 21.04
N ASN A 598 -27.23 12.96 21.26
CA ASN A 598 -26.71 12.32 22.48
C ASN A 598 -25.23 11.95 22.19
N PRO A 599 -24.25 12.38 23.01
CA PRO A 599 -22.85 12.03 22.80
C PRO A 599 -22.55 10.63 23.37
N GLU A 600 -22.76 9.58 22.57
CA GLU A 600 -22.56 8.18 23.02
C GLU A 600 -21.10 7.80 23.27
N ASN A 601 -20.11 8.65 22.94
CA ASN A 601 -18.69 8.43 23.22
C ASN A 601 -17.93 9.74 23.49
N PRO A 602 -17.66 10.10 24.76
CA PRO A 602 -16.89 11.31 25.10
C PRO A 602 -15.40 11.20 24.71
N ASP A 603 -14.77 10.02 24.88
CA ASP A 603 -13.37 9.73 24.48
C ASP A 603 -13.04 10.20 23.05
N ILE A 604 -13.98 10.03 22.13
CA ILE A 604 -13.77 10.34 20.71
C ILE A 604 -13.74 11.86 20.49
N LEU A 605 -14.63 12.61 21.15
CA LEU A 605 -14.66 14.07 21.07
C LEU A 605 -13.39 14.69 21.68
N GLU A 606 -12.92 14.17 22.82
CA GLU A 606 -11.68 14.61 23.45
C GLU A 606 -10.46 14.29 22.56
N ARG A 607 -10.39 13.09 21.99
CA ARG A 607 -9.30 12.71 21.07
C ARG A 607 -9.28 13.59 19.82
N SER A 608 -10.40 13.74 19.11
CA SER A 608 -10.48 14.61 17.92
C SER A 608 -10.08 16.06 18.25
N ALA A 609 -10.52 16.59 19.40
CA ALA A 609 -10.17 17.94 19.85
C ALA A 609 -8.66 18.14 20.11
N THR A 610 -7.94 17.10 20.58
CA THR A 610 -6.47 17.19 20.74
C THR A 610 -5.68 17.00 19.45
N LEU A 611 -6.23 16.29 18.46
CA LEU A 611 -5.52 15.92 17.23
C LEU A 611 -5.72 16.92 16.08
N ILE A 612 -6.91 17.51 15.94
CA ILE A 612 -7.20 18.51 14.90
C ILE A 612 -6.22 19.71 14.94
N PRO A 613 -5.87 20.30 16.11
CA PRO A 613 -4.85 21.35 16.17
C PRO A 613 -3.45 20.89 15.71
N ARG A 614 -3.09 19.61 15.93
CA ARG A 614 -1.82 19.04 15.47
C ARG A 614 -1.80 18.87 13.96
N PHE A 615 -2.91 18.44 13.36
CA PHE A 615 -3.05 18.39 11.90
C PHE A 615 -2.80 19.75 11.28
N PHE A 616 -3.48 20.80 11.74
CA PHE A 616 -3.31 22.14 11.17
C PHE A 616 -1.91 22.72 11.43
N ALA A 617 -1.28 22.43 12.57
CA ALA A 617 0.13 22.78 12.81
C ALA A 617 1.10 22.06 11.84
N ALA A 618 0.88 20.77 11.54
CA ALA A 618 1.68 20.03 10.56
C ALA A 618 1.40 20.49 9.11
N TYR A 619 0.14 20.82 8.80
CA TYR A 619 -0.28 21.41 7.54
C TYR A 619 0.46 22.73 7.30
N ASP A 620 0.37 23.68 8.24
CA ASP A 620 1.00 24.99 8.11
C ASP A 620 2.52 24.94 8.12
N ALA A 621 3.13 23.94 8.77
CA ALA A 621 4.57 23.71 8.70
C ALA A 621 5.05 23.44 7.26
N LEU A 622 4.22 22.85 6.39
CA LEU A 622 4.47 22.71 4.95
C LEU A 622 4.17 23.99 4.13
N SER A 623 4.20 25.19 4.75
CA SER A 623 4.10 26.45 4.01
C SER A 623 5.35 26.67 3.13
N PRO A 624 5.21 26.78 1.80
CA PRO A 624 6.34 26.75 0.87
C PRO A 624 7.33 27.90 1.07
N HIS A 625 6.88 29.05 1.58
CA HIS A 625 7.70 30.26 1.66
C HIS A 625 8.47 30.42 2.99
N HIS A 626 8.11 29.66 4.04
CA HIS A 626 8.60 29.86 5.41
C HIS A 626 8.87 28.55 6.17
N PRO A 627 10.11 28.02 6.17
CA PRO A 627 10.48 26.80 6.92
C PRO A 627 10.58 27.03 8.43
N SER A 628 10.19 28.21 8.95
CA SER A 628 10.36 28.59 10.35
C SER A 628 9.56 27.72 11.32
N GLN A 629 8.40 27.21 10.91
CA GLN A 629 7.62 26.27 11.72
C GLN A 629 8.28 24.89 11.78
N LEU A 630 8.73 24.33 10.64
CA LEU A 630 9.52 23.09 10.62
C LEU A 630 10.78 23.19 11.51
N LEU A 631 11.51 24.30 11.44
CA LEU A 631 12.67 24.55 12.30
C LEU A 631 12.30 24.66 13.78
N ALA A 632 11.17 25.31 14.12
CA ALA A 632 10.66 25.39 15.49
C ALA A 632 10.21 24.01 16.05
N SER A 633 9.84 23.08 15.16
CA SER A 633 9.42 21.72 15.51
C SER A 633 10.54 20.68 15.58
N VAL A 634 11.77 21.00 15.17
CA VAL A 634 12.96 20.14 15.35
C VAL A 634 13.10 19.57 16.78
N PRO A 635 12.88 20.34 17.87
CA PRO A 635 12.95 19.80 19.23
C PRO A 635 11.92 18.71 19.54
N GLN A 636 10.74 18.73 18.90
CA GLN A 636 9.71 17.69 19.04
C GLN A 636 10.20 16.38 18.41
N ALA A 637 10.78 16.45 17.21
CA ALA A 637 11.40 15.30 16.55
C ALA A 637 12.59 14.73 17.34
N GLN A 638 13.46 15.59 17.89
CA GLN A 638 14.53 15.15 18.78
C GLN A 638 14.01 14.51 20.08
N HIS A 639 12.89 15.01 20.64
CA HIS A 639 12.27 14.42 21.84
C HIS A 639 11.71 13.03 21.53
N LEU A 640 10.95 12.87 20.44
CA LEU A 640 10.42 11.58 19.99
C LEU A 640 11.54 10.55 19.77
N LEU A 641 12.62 10.92 19.09
CA LEU A 641 13.78 10.03 18.89
C LEU A 641 14.47 9.65 20.20
N ARG A 642 14.64 10.58 21.15
CA ARG A 642 15.18 10.29 22.49
C ARG A 642 14.28 9.34 23.28
N ALA A 643 12.96 9.51 23.19
CA ALA A 643 11.97 8.65 23.83
C ALA A 643 12.00 7.22 23.26
N ILE A 644 12.04 7.09 21.92
CA ILE A 644 12.16 5.80 21.23
C ILE A 644 13.44 5.07 21.66
N LEU A 645 14.59 5.74 21.60
CA LEU A 645 15.86 5.13 22.03
C LEU A 645 15.85 4.75 23.52
N ARG A 646 15.29 5.60 24.40
CA ARG A 646 15.23 5.35 25.85
C ARG A 646 14.34 4.16 26.19
N THR A 647 13.11 4.13 25.69
CA THR A 647 12.14 3.06 25.96
C THR A 647 12.53 1.75 25.26
N GLY A 648 12.97 1.81 24.00
CA GLY A 648 13.48 0.66 23.26
C GLY A 648 14.70 0.03 23.93
N SER A 649 15.66 0.83 24.40
CA SER A 649 16.80 0.32 25.18
C SER A 649 16.35 -0.33 26.49
N SER A 650 15.37 0.25 27.21
CA SER A 650 14.79 -0.36 28.41
C SER A 650 14.20 -1.74 28.12
N LEU A 651 13.39 -1.87 27.06
CA LEU A 651 12.74 -3.14 26.68
C LEU A 651 13.77 -4.23 26.36
N LEU A 652 14.82 -3.89 25.60
CA LEU A 652 15.87 -4.84 25.20
C LEU A 652 16.77 -5.25 26.37
N VAL A 653 17.24 -4.28 27.17
CA VAL A 653 18.17 -4.53 28.30
C VAL A 653 17.48 -5.25 29.48
N LYS A 654 16.19 -5.00 29.72
CA LYS A 654 15.40 -5.73 30.72
C LYS A 654 14.86 -7.08 30.21
N HIS A 655 15.19 -7.47 28.97
CA HIS A 655 14.66 -8.66 28.30
C HIS A 655 13.12 -8.77 28.34
N GLN A 656 12.43 -7.63 28.19
CA GLN A 656 10.96 -7.55 28.21
C GLN A 656 10.33 -7.99 26.87
N ILE A 657 11.13 -8.17 25.81
CA ILE A 657 10.68 -8.77 24.55
C ILE A 657 10.71 -10.30 24.67
N ARG A 658 9.54 -10.93 24.68
CA ARG A 658 9.37 -12.38 24.78
C ARG A 658 9.19 -13.01 23.40
N HIS A 659 9.51 -14.31 23.28
CA HIS A 659 9.06 -15.13 22.17
C HIS A 659 7.70 -15.73 22.50
N LEU A 660 6.73 -15.61 21.60
CA LEU A 660 5.60 -16.52 21.50
C LEU A 660 5.80 -17.42 20.28
N ARG A 661 4.87 -18.33 19.99
CA ARG A 661 5.00 -19.33 18.92
C ARG A 661 5.15 -18.72 17.52
N ALA A 662 4.39 -17.66 17.24
CA ALA A 662 4.31 -17.05 15.91
C ALA A 662 4.85 -15.60 15.82
N PHE A 663 5.12 -14.94 16.96
CA PHE A 663 5.59 -13.55 17.00
C PHE A 663 6.39 -13.23 18.27
N ARG A 664 7.17 -12.15 18.23
CA ARG A 664 7.79 -11.48 19.37
C ARG A 664 6.75 -10.59 20.04
N MET A 665 6.74 -10.50 21.38
CA MET A 665 5.84 -9.58 22.10
C MET A 665 6.60 -8.66 23.08
N GLY A 666 6.15 -7.43 23.26
CA GLY A 666 6.61 -6.51 24.31
C GLY A 666 5.47 -5.69 24.90
N VAL A 667 5.60 -5.26 26.16
CA VAL A 667 4.62 -4.38 26.81
C VAL A 667 5.32 -3.25 27.57
N VAL A 668 5.04 -2.02 27.18
CA VAL A 668 5.45 -0.79 27.88
C VAL A 668 4.43 -0.51 28.98
N LYS A 669 4.74 -0.93 30.21
CA LYS A 669 3.89 -0.70 31.39
C LYS A 669 4.28 0.53 32.21
N ASP A 670 5.58 0.84 32.25
CA ASP A 670 6.16 1.87 33.11
C ASP A 670 7.24 2.64 32.34
N GLY A 671 7.29 3.96 32.48
CA GLY A 671 8.41 4.77 31.99
C GLY A 671 8.10 6.26 31.86
N PRO A 672 9.13 7.12 31.79
CA PRO A 672 8.95 8.58 31.66
C PRO A 672 8.32 9.01 30.34
N ASP A 673 8.33 8.13 29.33
CA ASP A 673 7.74 8.38 28.00
C ASP A 673 6.44 7.57 27.76
N LEU A 674 5.91 6.86 28.78
CA LEU A 674 4.74 5.98 28.62
C LEU A 674 3.55 6.71 27.97
N ALA A 675 3.23 7.90 28.47
CA ALA A 675 2.11 8.72 27.99
C ALA A 675 2.23 9.11 26.50
N LEU A 676 3.45 9.26 25.96
CA LEU A 676 3.67 9.53 24.53
C LEU A 676 3.28 8.32 23.67
N PHE A 677 3.69 7.12 24.08
CA PHE A 677 3.39 5.88 23.37
C PHE A 677 1.97 5.37 23.58
N ALA A 678 1.33 5.73 24.69
CA ALA A 678 -0.08 5.45 24.96
C ALA A 678 -1.03 6.41 24.22
N SER A 679 -0.68 7.70 24.09
CA SER A 679 -1.55 8.70 23.46
C SER A 679 -1.40 8.82 21.92
N SER A 680 -0.23 8.50 21.35
CA SER A 680 -0.08 8.35 19.90
C SER A 680 0.29 6.92 19.49
N PRO A 681 -0.61 6.21 18.78
CA PRO A 681 -0.26 4.98 18.08
C PRO A 681 0.86 5.18 17.06
N GLY A 682 0.94 6.36 16.42
CA GLY A 682 2.00 6.68 15.47
C GLY A 682 3.40 6.72 16.12
N ALA A 683 3.49 7.10 17.40
CA ALA A 683 4.73 7.01 18.17
C ALA A 683 5.04 5.56 18.56
N LEU A 684 4.02 4.77 18.90
CA LEU A 684 4.15 3.36 19.25
C LEU A 684 4.57 2.49 18.05
N VAL A 685 4.06 2.75 16.84
CA VAL A 685 4.53 2.15 15.58
C VAL A 685 6.03 2.41 15.37
N LYS A 686 6.48 3.67 15.53
CA LYS A 686 7.91 4.03 15.37
C LYS A 686 8.80 3.36 16.41
N LEU A 687 8.31 3.16 17.64
CA LEU A 687 9.00 2.36 18.66
C LEU A 687 9.01 0.87 18.31
N ALA A 688 7.90 0.31 17.84
CA ALA A 688 7.79 -1.09 17.43
C ALA A 688 8.76 -1.40 16.28
N LEU A 689 8.81 -0.57 15.23
CA LEU A 689 9.74 -0.71 14.12
C LEU A 689 11.21 -0.67 14.58
N TRP A 690 11.57 0.28 15.46
CA TRP A 690 12.94 0.36 16.02
C TRP A 690 13.30 -0.89 16.84
N VAL A 691 12.36 -1.42 17.64
CA VAL A 691 12.57 -2.64 18.43
C VAL A 691 12.61 -3.88 17.53
N GLY A 692 11.78 -3.95 16.49
CA GLY A 692 11.73 -5.05 15.52
C GLY A 692 13.03 -5.19 14.75
N GLU A 693 13.52 -4.10 14.14
CA GLU A 693 14.83 -4.03 13.48
C GLU A 693 15.98 -4.37 14.44
N ALA A 694 15.92 -3.89 15.70
CA ALA A 694 16.90 -4.27 16.72
C ALA A 694 16.85 -5.77 17.07
N VAL A 695 15.68 -6.40 17.13
CA VAL A 695 15.52 -7.84 17.39
C VAL A 695 15.98 -8.66 16.18
N ALA A 696 15.51 -8.33 14.97
CA ALA A 696 15.84 -9.04 13.74
C ALA A 696 17.35 -9.07 13.44
N VAL A 697 18.06 -7.96 13.66
CA VAL A 697 19.54 -7.93 13.53
C VAL A 697 20.22 -8.77 14.61
N ASN A 698 19.66 -8.87 15.83
CA ASN A 698 20.17 -9.77 16.87
C ASN A 698 19.91 -11.26 16.57
N GLU A 699 18.82 -11.59 15.88
CA GLU A 699 18.50 -12.94 15.42
C GLU A 699 19.43 -13.34 14.26
N ARG A 700 19.47 -12.54 13.19
CA ARG A 700 20.33 -12.74 12.01
C ARG A 700 21.83 -12.85 12.34
N GLU A 701 22.32 -12.21 13.40
CA GLU A 701 23.70 -12.43 13.88
C GLU A 701 23.89 -13.76 14.63
N ARG A 702 22.90 -14.21 15.42
CA ARG A 702 22.99 -15.49 16.16
C ARG A 702 22.87 -16.71 15.25
N ASP A 703 22.01 -16.64 14.25
CA ASP A 703 21.86 -17.74 13.29
C ASP A 703 23.08 -17.85 12.35
N ARG A 704 23.90 -16.80 12.20
CA ARG A 704 25.22 -16.89 11.54
C ARG A 704 26.26 -17.67 12.34
N ASP A 705 26.13 -17.72 13.67
CA ASP A 705 26.98 -18.55 14.55
C ASP A 705 26.49 -20.03 14.61
N HIS A 706 25.34 -20.35 14.00
CA HIS A 706 24.75 -21.69 13.96
C HIS A 706 24.50 -22.18 12.52
N GLU A 707 25.42 -23.00 12.03
CA GLU A 707 25.56 -23.50 10.65
C GLU A 707 24.43 -24.44 10.13
N SER A 708 23.20 -24.36 10.66
CA SER A 708 22.21 -25.44 10.59
C SER A 708 20.72 -25.04 10.49
N LYS A 709 20.37 -24.03 9.68
CA LYS A 709 18.98 -23.77 9.25
C LYS A 709 18.88 -23.31 7.79
N ASP A 710 17.73 -23.58 7.17
CA ASP A 710 17.43 -23.18 5.80
C ASP A 710 17.48 -21.65 5.63
N PRO A 711 18.24 -21.12 4.65
CA PRO A 711 18.46 -19.68 4.49
C PRO A 711 17.17 -18.89 4.21
N ILE A 712 16.16 -19.56 3.66
CA ILE A 712 14.83 -18.99 3.38
C ILE A 712 14.10 -18.62 4.69
N THR A 713 14.19 -19.47 5.71
CA THR A 713 13.49 -19.23 7.00
C THR A 713 14.26 -18.33 7.95
N ALA A 714 15.60 -18.28 7.85
CA ALA A 714 16.45 -17.38 8.63
C ALA A 714 16.44 -15.92 8.13
N ALA A 715 15.88 -15.66 6.94
CA ALA A 715 15.86 -14.32 6.34
C ALA A 715 14.74 -13.42 6.90
N ALA A 716 13.56 -13.98 7.19
CA ALA A 716 12.39 -13.20 7.60
C ALA A 716 12.52 -12.69 9.03
N ALA A 717 12.46 -11.36 9.21
CA ALA A 717 12.39 -10.75 10.54
C ALA A 717 11.09 -11.19 11.25
N THR A 718 11.20 -11.65 12.50
CA THR A 718 10.05 -12.12 13.27
C THR A 718 9.02 -10.99 13.48
N PRO A 719 7.70 -11.24 13.28
CA PRO A 719 6.68 -10.23 13.56
C PRO A 719 6.71 -9.82 15.03
N LEU A 720 6.36 -8.56 15.32
CA LEU A 720 6.40 -7.98 16.67
C LEU A 720 5.06 -7.36 17.05
N VAL A 721 4.53 -7.75 18.21
CA VAL A 721 3.43 -7.05 18.88
C VAL A 721 3.99 -6.20 20.01
N LEU A 722 3.65 -4.91 20.04
CA LEU A 722 4.04 -3.98 21.09
C LEU A 722 2.80 -3.27 21.66
N ALA A 723 2.61 -3.35 22.97
CA ALA A 723 1.51 -2.71 23.67
C ALA A 723 2.00 -1.60 24.62
N ALA A 724 1.30 -0.48 24.71
CA ALA A 724 1.55 0.60 25.68
C ALA A 724 0.31 0.87 26.54
N LEU A 725 0.49 0.99 27.86
CA LEU A 725 -0.60 1.20 28.81
C LEU A 725 -1.02 2.67 28.89
N ASP A 726 -2.29 2.96 28.60
CA ASP A 726 -2.97 4.18 29.02
C ASP A 726 -3.63 3.94 30.40
N GLU A 727 -3.05 4.52 31.44
CA GLU A 727 -3.59 4.41 32.80
C GLU A 727 -4.83 5.27 33.05
N ALA A 728 -5.03 6.35 32.29
CA ALA A 728 -6.17 7.24 32.44
C ALA A 728 -7.43 6.63 31.82
N ARG A 729 -7.29 6.00 30.64
CA ARG A 729 -8.40 5.34 29.93
C ARG A 729 -8.61 3.89 30.37
N GLY A 730 -7.63 3.26 31.02
CA GLY A 730 -7.71 1.85 31.44
C GLY A 730 -7.65 0.89 30.26
N THR A 731 -6.81 1.20 29.28
CA THR A 731 -6.68 0.49 28.00
C THR A 731 -5.22 0.37 27.60
N TYR A 732 -4.86 -0.68 26.86
CA TYR A 732 -3.60 -0.75 26.14
C TYR A 732 -3.84 -0.40 24.68
N VAL A 733 -3.04 0.50 24.11
CA VAL A 733 -2.89 0.59 22.65
C VAL A 733 -1.94 -0.54 22.23
N VAL A 734 -2.37 -1.38 21.30
CA VAL A 734 -1.63 -2.55 20.80
C VAL A 734 -1.35 -2.36 19.32
N VAL A 735 -0.09 -2.52 18.93
CA VAL A 735 0.38 -2.43 17.53
C VAL A 735 1.05 -3.74 17.15
N GLY A 736 0.65 -4.32 16.01
CA GLY A 736 1.29 -5.50 15.42
C GLY A 736 2.04 -5.15 14.13
N THR A 737 3.37 -5.25 14.11
CA THR A 737 4.17 -5.05 12.89
C THR A 737 4.52 -6.41 12.25
N GLY A 738 4.15 -6.60 10.98
CA GLY A 738 4.26 -7.87 10.23
C GLY A 738 5.68 -8.39 9.90
N GLY A 739 6.71 -7.92 10.61
CA GLY A 739 8.10 -8.34 10.39
C GLY A 739 8.66 -7.79 9.07
N SER A 740 9.39 -8.63 8.34
CA SER A 740 9.98 -8.27 7.03
C SER A 740 9.03 -8.49 5.84
N GLY A 741 7.78 -8.91 6.09
CA GLY A 741 6.80 -9.23 5.05
C GLY A 741 6.05 -7.99 4.55
N LEU A 742 5.70 -7.97 3.25
CA LEU A 742 4.99 -6.85 2.61
C LEU A 742 3.47 -6.87 2.81
N SER A 743 2.97 -7.73 3.70
CA SER A 743 1.57 -7.76 4.14
C SER A 743 1.51 -8.08 5.63
N ASN A 744 0.63 -7.38 6.34
CA ASN A 744 0.46 -7.44 7.77
C ASN A 744 -0.88 -8.12 8.10
N ARG A 745 -0.82 -9.38 8.53
CA ARG A 745 -2.01 -10.16 8.90
C ARG A 745 -2.54 -9.88 10.32
N PHE A 746 -1.88 -9.03 11.12
CA PHE A 746 -2.34 -8.74 12.48
C PHE A 746 -3.75 -8.16 12.52
N GLY A 747 -4.18 -7.33 11.55
CA GLY A 747 -5.54 -6.81 11.54
C GLY A 747 -6.62 -7.90 11.41
N LEU A 748 -6.38 -8.92 10.58
CA LEU A 748 -7.26 -10.09 10.48
C LEU A 748 -7.21 -10.94 11.76
N ALA A 749 -6.01 -11.24 12.24
CA ALA A 749 -5.83 -12.04 13.46
C ALA A 749 -6.36 -11.36 14.73
N PHE A 750 -6.40 -10.02 14.78
CA PHE A 750 -7.06 -9.26 15.84
C PHE A 750 -8.59 -9.38 15.75
N GLN A 751 -9.17 -9.25 14.55
CA GLN A 751 -10.60 -9.45 14.35
C GLN A 751 -11.02 -10.88 14.71
N GLU A 752 -10.32 -11.90 14.20
CA GLU A 752 -10.58 -13.30 14.54
C GLU A 752 -10.53 -13.58 16.06
N VAL A 753 -9.68 -12.86 16.80
CA VAL A 753 -9.59 -12.98 18.28
C VAL A 753 -10.72 -12.22 18.98
N VAL A 754 -11.23 -11.13 18.40
CA VAL A 754 -12.44 -10.42 18.90
C VAL A 754 -13.72 -11.22 18.59
N ASP A 755 -13.72 -12.03 17.53
CA ASP A 755 -14.84 -12.92 17.19
C ASP A 755 -14.81 -14.21 18.05
N GLU A 756 -13.62 -14.71 18.41
CA GLU A 756 -13.45 -15.88 19.30
C GLU A 756 -13.48 -15.55 20.80
N THR A 757 -13.20 -14.30 21.19
CA THR A 757 -13.17 -13.86 22.60
C THR A 757 -13.99 -12.60 22.80
N ASP A 758 -14.85 -12.60 23.82
CA ASP A 758 -15.66 -11.45 24.28
C ASP A 758 -14.77 -10.37 24.99
N ALA A 759 -13.61 -10.10 24.41
CA ALA A 759 -12.64 -9.11 24.86
C ALA A 759 -13.05 -7.72 24.36
N ARG A 760 -13.06 -6.74 25.26
CA ARG A 760 -13.50 -5.37 24.97
C ARG A 760 -12.40 -4.62 24.23
N VAL A 761 -12.39 -4.80 22.91
CA VAL A 761 -11.45 -4.20 21.95
C VAL A 761 -12.15 -3.11 21.15
N LYS A 762 -11.44 -2.01 20.87
CA LYS A 762 -11.88 -0.95 19.95
C LYS A 762 -10.97 -0.90 18.73
N ILE A 763 -11.58 -1.05 17.55
CA ILE A 763 -10.93 -0.96 16.24
C ILE A 763 -11.43 0.31 15.55
N ASP A 764 -10.64 1.38 15.60
CA ASP A 764 -10.99 2.74 15.13
C ASP A 764 -9.89 3.37 14.26
N SER A 765 -8.71 2.74 14.22
CA SER A 765 -7.57 3.15 13.40
C SER A 765 -7.77 2.77 11.93
N PHE A 766 -7.37 3.65 11.01
CA PHE A 766 -7.31 3.34 9.57
C PHE A 766 -6.25 2.27 9.23
N ASP A 767 -5.22 2.13 10.06
CA ASP A 767 -4.34 0.95 10.05
C ASP A 767 -4.96 -0.11 10.97
N SER A 768 -5.41 -1.22 10.40
CA SER A 768 -6.07 -2.31 11.14
C SER A 768 -5.13 -3.12 12.04
N SER A 769 -3.81 -2.93 11.92
CA SER A 769 -2.82 -3.51 12.84
C SER A 769 -2.64 -2.71 14.15
N ILE A 770 -3.56 -1.78 14.43
CA ILE A 770 -3.61 -0.96 15.64
C ILE A 770 -4.99 -1.09 16.30
N VAL A 771 -5.03 -1.59 17.54
CA VAL A 771 -6.28 -1.78 18.32
C VAL A 771 -6.12 -1.30 19.76
N GLU A 772 -7.23 -0.93 20.42
CA GLU A 772 -7.24 -0.57 21.84
C GLU A 772 -7.94 -1.66 22.66
N VAL A 773 -7.25 -2.30 23.60
CA VAL A 773 -7.76 -3.43 24.39
C VAL A 773 -7.93 -3.00 25.86
N ARG A 774 -9.02 -3.37 26.54
CA ARG A 774 -9.19 -3.10 27.98
C ARG A 774 -8.07 -3.72 28.83
N LYS A 775 -7.69 -3.03 29.92
CA LYS A 775 -6.54 -3.39 30.79
C LYS A 775 -6.63 -4.83 31.34
N ASP A 776 -7.83 -5.30 31.64
CA ASP A 776 -8.10 -6.62 32.21
C ASP A 776 -8.06 -7.73 31.15
N ASP A 777 -8.54 -7.42 29.94
CA ASP A 777 -8.81 -8.40 28.86
C ASP A 777 -7.54 -8.73 28.06
N LEU A 778 -6.52 -7.86 28.10
CA LEU A 778 -5.27 -8.00 27.35
C LEU A 778 -4.61 -9.38 27.53
N ALA A 779 -4.68 -9.97 28.72
CA ALA A 779 -4.04 -11.26 28.98
C ALA A 779 -4.64 -12.39 28.14
N ALA A 780 -5.98 -12.50 28.10
CA ALA A 780 -6.69 -13.49 27.31
C ALA A 780 -6.55 -13.20 25.80
N PHE A 781 -6.68 -11.93 25.40
CA PHE A 781 -6.49 -11.49 24.01
C PHE A 781 -5.12 -11.91 23.45
N LEU A 782 -4.04 -11.70 24.20
CA LEU A 782 -2.68 -12.07 23.78
C LEU A 782 -2.42 -13.59 23.82
N GLU A 783 -3.12 -14.33 24.67
CA GLU A 783 -3.06 -15.80 24.71
C GLU A 783 -3.76 -16.42 23.49
N ALA A 784 -4.99 -15.99 23.17
CA ALA A 784 -5.71 -16.40 21.96
C ALA A 784 -4.94 -16.03 20.68
N LEU A 785 -4.45 -14.78 20.59
CA LEU A 785 -3.62 -14.33 19.47
C LEU A 785 -2.36 -15.19 19.27
N SER A 786 -1.79 -15.77 20.33
CA SER A 786 -0.60 -16.63 20.23
C SER A 786 -0.83 -17.94 19.46
N LEU A 787 -2.09 -18.31 19.23
CA LEU A 787 -2.52 -19.48 18.46
C LEU A 787 -2.78 -19.16 16.97
N LYS A 788 -2.94 -17.87 16.62
CA LYS A 788 -3.33 -17.42 15.28
C LYS A 788 -2.16 -17.37 14.27
N ALA A 789 -2.51 -17.51 12.99
CA ALA A 789 -1.57 -17.46 11.87
C ALA A 789 -1.28 -16.00 11.44
N VAL A 790 -0.40 -15.32 12.18
CA VAL A 790 -0.03 -13.90 11.93
C VAL A 790 1.03 -13.70 10.83
N VAL A 791 1.53 -14.79 10.25
CA VAL A 791 2.40 -14.81 9.06
C VAL A 791 1.57 -15.31 7.87
N GLY A 792 1.87 -14.79 6.67
CA GLY A 792 1.26 -15.23 5.40
C GLY A 792 1.74 -16.61 4.96
#